data_AF-A0A3G5T7Y2-F1
#
_entry.id   AF-A0A3G5T7Y2-F1
#
_cell.length_a   1.000
_cell.length_b   1.000
_cell.length_c   1.000
_cell.angle_alpha   90.00
_cell.angle_beta   90.00
_cell.angle_gamma   90.00
#
_symmetry.space_group_name_H-M   'P 1'
#
loop_
_entity.id
_entity.type
_entity.pdbx_description
1 polymer ?
#
loop_
_entity_poly.entity_id
_entity_poly.type
_entity_poly.pdbx_seq_one_letter_code
_entity_poly.pdbx_strand_id
1 'polypeptide(L)'
;MTPHHSRKVKRVLRKSVTITRASALEFRVPSSRGTRAARSDAYDLMIQLDGAARGRTVRGVGAAGVHRRATELGQQRSYWDVVQSALDQVEGASLPAHPPKALALLGEIADGLRESIPGERSPGEHAVLAAVDVALADVAAQAKGISMAAFLGGRRGPLPTGQVFSARQPEDVLRKHVAGGPAGPVLKFTDLPDRQAALDIALAMANATAGHTPLWLELDAACERSELLALVDTLAARMAAGELPGRLIVQPVWSAESYLEVAALQETAEAAGIELMAEVGDAHDADAAAGHGIRAVGLTPQRAGGISGALRIAAHLKTHHPDVRVGLSTESHLPGITARAVMELATALPRLDYCAVMPSTVSPTTDIEPPVGYADGDHHAVPGDGPGLGARIDWASGVGYIARAADGARSRRPRPTYAGRPANEFDIDALLPFASGNGDIRVTTPLIERAALRRGLDTVRLSRRIVLADHSDLATPLFFSPNMSAWIARPAQQVTGDKELTRQVLRDAGVPVPQGAAFGPDEVDAAVQYAMSIVSQGTHVVVKPSRGLHGTGVSTDLREEADVRKAITTLTETKFGGQPFVVESYVPGDDYRLLVVGGQVVSVVLKRPASVIGDGTSTIAELVVQKNRDRLENPHTRGCLLRFGTDTRHWLDRQGLTPESVPAPGTAVRLGSAGNIATGGESIEVLDETHPSLLDLAVRAVHAVPGLDHAGVDVMADHLAGLDDHAAAVIELNAKPATTFHHFPLAGSARDVSSDLVARSCVLAGIDPGPARERLALRIDVEGRVQKVGYRQWFARLAHSRGVVGSIHNRASGSVTAFVSGASDDASLLASCAMMGSQRSRVDRVTTTHVTDVHPDDRFEVSEVRA
;
A
#
# COMPACT_ATOMS: atom_id res chain seq x y z
N MET A 1 16.36 35.98 34.47
CA MET A 1 17.13 35.40 33.35
C MET A 1 17.80 36.52 32.57
N THR A 2 19.14 36.58 32.53
CA THR A 2 19.89 37.73 31.99
C THR A 2 19.84 37.83 30.44
N PRO A 3 19.95 39.04 29.86
CA PRO A 3 19.92 39.27 28.39
C PRO A 3 20.99 38.48 27.61
N HIS A 4 22.07 38.09 28.27
CA HIS A 4 23.16 37.30 27.70
C HIS A 4 22.77 35.83 27.43
N HIS A 5 21.90 35.25 28.26
CA HIS A 5 21.38 33.90 28.07
C HIS A 5 20.39 33.86 26.89
N SER A 6 19.53 34.87 26.77
CA SER A 6 18.61 35.05 25.63
C SER A 6 19.34 35.23 24.28
N ARG A 7 20.45 35.97 24.26
CA ARG A 7 21.29 36.13 23.05
C ARG A 7 22.06 34.86 22.67
N LYS A 8 22.58 34.07 23.62
CA LYS A 8 23.25 32.78 23.34
C LYS A 8 22.27 31.76 22.76
N VAL A 9 21.08 31.62 23.35
CA VAL A 9 20.02 30.73 22.84
C VAL A 9 19.57 31.15 21.43
N LYS A 10 19.34 32.46 21.19
CA LYS A 10 19.03 32.99 19.85
C LYS A 10 20.17 32.81 18.83
N ARG A 11 21.44 32.72 19.26
CA ARG A 11 22.60 32.50 18.37
C ARG A 11 22.81 31.02 18.04
N VAL A 12 22.42 30.10 18.92
CA VAL A 12 22.41 28.65 18.69
C VAL A 12 21.29 28.28 17.71
N LEU A 13 20.08 28.83 17.88
CA LEU A 13 18.94 28.65 16.97
C LEU A 13 19.20 29.18 15.53
N ARG A 14 20.21 30.02 15.31
CA ARG A 14 20.62 30.51 13.98
C ARG A 14 21.51 29.52 13.20
N LYS A 15 22.00 28.46 13.85
CA LYS A 15 23.04 27.55 13.34
C LYS A 15 22.67 26.06 13.38
N SER A 16 21.40 25.72 13.52
CA SER A 16 20.92 24.33 13.44
C SER A 16 19.55 24.25 12.76
N VAL A 17 19.17 23.04 12.37
CA VAL A 17 17.80 22.67 12.03
C VAL A 17 17.29 21.70 13.07
N THR A 18 16.13 21.99 13.65
CA THR A 18 15.46 21.08 14.59
C THR A 18 14.36 20.35 13.86
N ILE A 19 14.37 19.03 13.89
CA ILE A 19 13.31 18.20 13.30
C ILE A 19 12.06 18.39 14.14
N THR A 20 11.05 19.05 13.58
CA THR A 20 9.78 19.30 14.25
C THR A 20 8.78 18.20 14.00
N ARG A 21 8.90 17.49 12.88
CA ARG A 21 8.04 16.37 12.52
C ARG A 21 8.76 15.30 11.74
N ALA A 22 8.53 14.04 12.11
CA ALA A 22 8.97 12.87 11.37
C ALA A 22 7.77 12.03 10.93
N SER A 23 7.78 11.54 9.68
CA SER A 23 6.75 10.63 9.19
C SER A 23 7.30 9.65 8.16
N ALA A 24 6.64 8.50 8.03
CA ALA A 24 6.93 7.50 7.02
C ALA A 24 5.69 7.16 6.18
N LEU A 25 5.93 6.76 4.94
CA LEU A 25 4.96 6.17 4.01
C LEU A 25 5.58 4.92 3.37
N GLU A 26 4.85 3.82 3.36
CA GLU A 26 5.16 2.66 2.52
C GLU A 26 4.27 2.70 1.28
N PHE A 27 4.84 2.51 0.11
CA PHE A 27 4.10 2.39 -1.16
C PHE A 27 4.21 0.96 -1.65
N ARG A 28 3.09 0.31 -1.97
CA ARG A 28 3.09 -0.99 -2.66
C ARG A 28 3.03 -0.76 -4.16
N VAL A 29 4.09 -1.13 -4.87
CA VAL A 29 4.29 -0.82 -6.29
C VAL A 29 4.40 -2.09 -7.12
N PRO A 30 4.04 -2.07 -8.41
CA PRO A 30 4.31 -3.19 -9.29
C PRO A 30 5.82 -3.47 -9.36
N SER A 31 6.24 -4.73 -9.24
CA SER A 31 7.66 -5.09 -9.36
C SER A 31 8.16 -4.94 -10.80
N SER A 32 9.36 -4.38 -10.96
CA SER A 32 10.12 -4.37 -12.21
C SER A 32 10.73 -5.73 -12.56
N ARG A 33 10.80 -6.68 -11.61
CA ARG A 33 11.53 -7.95 -11.73
C ARG A 33 10.72 -9.15 -12.30
N GLY A 34 9.58 -8.92 -12.95
CA GLY A 34 8.67 -9.98 -13.41
C GLY A 34 8.45 -10.04 -14.93
N THR A 35 8.38 -11.25 -15.49
CA THR A 35 7.64 -11.47 -16.75
C THR A 35 6.16 -11.15 -16.51
N ARG A 36 5.42 -10.71 -17.55
CA ARG A 36 3.97 -10.35 -17.46
C ARG A 36 3.09 -11.37 -16.72
N ALA A 37 3.53 -12.64 -16.60
CA ALA A 37 2.81 -13.74 -15.97
C ALA A 37 2.96 -13.83 -14.44
N ALA A 38 3.96 -13.20 -13.82
CA ALA A 38 4.20 -13.24 -12.38
C ALA A 38 4.30 -11.81 -11.80
N ARG A 39 3.14 -11.13 -11.65
CA ARG A 39 3.06 -9.85 -10.93
C ARG A 39 3.43 -10.06 -9.46
N SER A 40 4.70 -9.91 -9.13
CA SER A 40 5.13 -9.67 -7.75
C SER A 40 5.00 -8.19 -7.45
N ASP A 41 4.60 -7.83 -6.23
CA ASP A 41 4.65 -6.45 -5.76
C ASP A 41 6.04 -6.18 -5.15
N ALA A 42 6.52 -4.95 -5.26
CA ALA A 42 7.64 -4.39 -4.50
C ALA A 42 7.11 -3.31 -3.55
N TYR A 43 7.93 -2.88 -2.61
CA TYR A 43 7.57 -1.83 -1.66
C TYR A 43 8.62 -0.74 -1.64
N ASP A 44 8.19 0.51 -1.52
CA ASP A 44 9.07 1.65 -1.31
C ASP A 44 8.77 2.26 0.06
N LEU A 45 9.79 2.35 0.90
CA LEU A 45 9.71 3.10 2.15
C LEU A 45 10.21 4.51 1.89
N MET A 46 9.43 5.50 2.30
CA MET A 46 9.82 6.90 2.28
C MET A 46 9.72 7.52 3.67
N ILE A 47 10.75 8.25 4.05
CA ILE A 47 10.85 9.05 5.27
C ILE A 47 10.78 10.52 4.89
N GLN A 48 9.92 11.27 5.57
CA GLN A 48 9.78 12.72 5.44
C GLN A 48 10.00 13.39 6.79
N LEU A 49 10.92 14.36 6.81
CA LEU A 49 11.28 15.14 7.99
C LEU A 49 11.02 16.62 7.74
N ASP A 50 10.10 17.22 8.50
CA ASP A 50 9.94 18.67 8.52
C ASP A 50 10.81 19.25 9.65
N GLY A 51 11.60 20.27 9.32
CA GLY A 51 12.51 20.92 10.23
C GLY A 51 12.29 22.43 10.31
N ALA A 52 12.49 23.00 11.49
CA ALA A 52 12.53 24.43 11.70
C ALA A 52 13.98 24.93 11.66
N ALA A 53 14.27 25.86 10.75
CA ALA A 53 15.59 26.49 10.61
C ALA A 53 15.42 27.99 10.35
N ARG A 54 16.03 28.86 11.15
CA ARG A 54 16.04 30.33 10.93
C ARG A 54 14.65 30.97 10.72
N GLY A 55 13.61 30.43 11.36
CA GLY A 55 12.24 30.94 11.23
C GLY A 55 11.53 30.53 9.92
N ARG A 56 12.10 29.58 9.18
CA ARG A 56 11.45 28.93 8.03
C ARG A 56 11.33 27.42 8.28
N THR A 57 10.30 26.82 7.69
CA THR A 57 10.14 25.37 7.60
C THR A 57 10.93 24.88 6.40
N VAL A 58 11.67 23.79 6.58
CA VAL A 58 12.32 23.03 5.52
C VAL A 58 11.87 21.58 5.59
N ARG A 59 11.92 20.87 4.47
CA ARG A 59 11.53 19.46 4.38
C ARG A 59 12.68 18.68 3.78
N GLY A 60 13.06 17.58 4.42
CA GLY A 60 13.93 16.57 3.85
C GLY A 60 13.18 15.29 3.56
N VAL A 61 13.56 14.61 2.48
CA VAL A 61 12.97 13.33 2.08
C VAL A 61 14.07 12.32 1.79
N GLY A 62 13.79 11.06 2.13
CA GLY A 62 14.64 9.93 1.82
C GLY A 62 13.79 8.70 1.55
N ALA A 63 14.24 7.83 0.66
CA ALA A 63 13.52 6.61 0.33
C ALA A 63 14.47 5.43 0.16
N ALA A 64 13.92 4.23 0.24
CA ALA A 64 14.60 2.99 -0.07
C ALA A 64 13.59 1.91 -0.53
N GLY A 65 14.02 1.06 -1.46
CA GLY A 65 13.25 -0.11 -1.87
C GLY A 65 13.28 -1.20 -0.79
N VAL A 66 12.16 -1.89 -0.60
CA VAL A 66 11.98 -2.99 0.35
C VAL A 66 11.51 -4.23 -0.40
N HIS A 67 12.25 -5.33 -0.27
CA HIS A 67 11.90 -6.59 -0.90
C HIS A 67 10.70 -7.27 -0.24
N ARG A 68 9.80 -7.85 -1.05
CA ARG A 68 8.53 -8.48 -0.61
C ARG A 68 8.69 -9.45 0.57
N ARG A 69 9.75 -10.28 0.61
CA ARG A 69 9.99 -11.24 1.71
C ARG A 69 10.22 -10.59 3.07
N ALA A 70 10.55 -9.29 3.13
CA ALA A 70 10.69 -8.51 4.36
C ALA A 70 9.35 -7.97 4.91
N THR A 71 8.26 -8.07 4.13
CA THR A 71 6.92 -7.54 4.49
C THR A 71 5.95 -8.62 5.00
N GLU A 72 6.38 -9.89 5.01
CA GLU A 72 5.48 -11.02 5.28
C GLU A 72 5.24 -11.22 6.79
N LEU A 73 3.95 -11.28 7.17
CA LEU A 73 3.45 -11.67 8.49
C LEU A 73 3.99 -13.06 8.86
N GLY A 74 5.09 -13.10 9.61
CA GLY A 74 5.77 -14.34 9.96
C GLY A 74 7.18 -14.15 10.54
N GLN A 75 7.82 -13.00 10.31
CA GLN A 75 9.05 -12.65 11.03
C GLN A 75 8.75 -12.35 12.51
N GLN A 76 9.66 -12.70 13.42
CA GLN A 76 9.51 -12.39 14.85
C GLN A 76 9.51 -10.88 15.13
N ARG A 77 10.08 -10.08 14.23
CA ARG A 77 10.15 -8.61 14.29
C ARG A 77 9.62 -8.02 12.98
N SER A 78 8.70 -7.06 13.06
CA SER A 78 8.27 -6.31 11.89
C SER A 78 9.29 -5.21 11.59
N TYR A 79 9.78 -5.11 10.36
CA TYR A 79 10.65 -3.99 9.98
C TYR A 79 9.94 -2.63 10.18
N TRP A 80 8.60 -2.63 10.23
CA TRP A 80 7.79 -1.45 10.53
C TRP A 80 7.96 -0.96 11.98
N ASP A 81 8.27 -1.85 12.93
CA ASP A 81 8.58 -1.46 14.31
C ASP A 81 9.88 -0.65 14.34
N VAL A 82 10.83 -1.01 13.48
CA VAL A 82 12.09 -0.29 13.29
C VAL A 82 11.85 1.08 12.64
N VAL A 83 10.91 1.18 11.69
CA VAL A 83 10.46 2.47 11.14
C VAL A 83 9.95 3.37 12.28
N GLN A 84 9.04 2.87 13.11
CA GLN A 84 8.48 3.66 14.21
C GLN A 84 9.56 4.12 15.21
N SER A 85 10.42 3.18 15.64
CA SER A 85 11.54 3.50 16.53
C SER A 85 12.46 4.56 15.93
N ALA A 86 12.73 4.50 14.62
CA ALA A 86 13.56 5.48 13.94
C ALA A 86 12.91 6.86 13.90
N LEU A 87 11.62 6.95 13.59
CA LEU A 87 10.87 8.21 13.59
C LEU A 87 10.89 8.87 14.98
N ASP A 88 10.69 8.09 16.04
CA ASP A 88 10.67 8.58 17.42
C ASP A 88 12.05 9.12 17.86
N GLN A 89 13.14 8.49 17.40
CA GLN A 89 14.50 8.92 17.72
C GLN A 89 14.92 10.20 16.96
N VAL A 90 14.55 10.33 15.68
CA VAL A 90 14.96 11.48 14.85
C VAL A 90 14.10 12.72 15.11
N GLU A 91 12.85 12.54 15.51
CA GLU A 91 11.98 13.65 15.82
C GLU A 91 12.51 14.43 17.04
N GLY A 92 12.56 15.75 16.96
CA GLY A 92 13.15 16.60 17.99
C GLY A 92 14.69 16.70 17.94
N ALA A 93 15.37 15.91 17.10
CA ALA A 93 16.80 16.02 16.91
C ALA A 93 17.19 17.39 16.33
N SER A 94 18.36 17.91 16.71
CA SER A 94 18.86 19.21 16.24
C SER A 94 20.18 19.05 15.49
N LEU A 95 20.15 19.14 14.17
CA LEU A 95 21.32 19.00 13.32
C LEU A 95 22.08 20.34 13.18
N PRO A 96 23.40 20.38 13.39
CA PRO A 96 24.18 21.60 13.23
C PRO A 96 24.30 22.01 11.74
N ALA A 97 24.34 23.30 11.45
CA ALA A 97 24.42 23.84 10.09
C ALA A 97 25.82 23.77 9.45
N HIS A 98 26.78 23.13 10.11
CA HIS A 98 28.14 22.92 9.61
C HIS A 98 28.24 21.48 9.10
N PRO A 99 28.39 21.24 7.77
CA PRO A 99 28.18 19.90 7.21
C PRO A 99 29.02 18.78 7.85
N PRO A 100 30.33 18.94 8.10
CA PRO A 100 31.10 17.91 8.83
C PRO A 100 30.56 17.56 10.22
N LYS A 101 30.01 18.54 10.95
CA LYS A 101 29.41 18.28 12.28
C LYS A 101 28.04 17.63 12.17
N ALA A 102 27.31 17.97 11.10
CA ALA A 102 26.03 17.34 10.82
C ALA A 102 26.24 15.87 10.48
N LEU A 103 27.15 15.58 9.53
CA LEU A 103 27.51 14.21 9.13
C LEU A 103 28.01 13.36 10.30
N ALA A 104 28.78 13.92 11.24
CA ALA A 104 29.17 13.22 12.46
C ALA A 104 27.95 12.81 13.31
N LEU A 105 27.02 13.75 13.55
CA LEU A 105 25.79 13.47 14.28
C LEU A 105 24.85 12.51 13.54
N LEU A 106 24.80 12.56 12.20
CA LEU A 106 24.08 11.56 11.40
C LEU A 106 24.66 10.17 11.61
N GLY A 107 25.99 10.06 11.67
CA GLY A 107 26.69 8.83 12.04
C GLY A 107 26.28 8.33 13.42
N GLU A 108 26.28 9.19 14.44
CA GLU A 108 25.85 8.83 15.80
C GLU A 108 24.38 8.34 15.84
N ILE A 109 23.48 9.00 15.11
CA ILE A 109 22.08 8.59 15.01
C ILE A 109 21.97 7.23 14.30
N ALA A 110 22.65 7.05 13.17
CA ALA A 110 22.64 5.80 12.41
C ALA A 110 23.24 4.63 13.21
N ASP A 111 24.32 4.87 13.94
CA ASP A 111 24.97 3.87 14.80
C ASP A 111 24.06 3.49 15.98
N GLY A 112 23.40 4.46 16.62
CA GLY A 112 22.39 4.18 17.65
C GLY A 112 21.17 3.41 17.12
N LEU A 113 20.71 3.71 15.91
CA LEU A 113 19.64 2.94 15.25
C LEU A 113 20.09 1.50 14.96
N ARG A 114 21.32 1.31 14.49
CA ARG A 114 21.90 -0.02 14.26
C ARG A 114 22.01 -0.83 15.54
N GLU A 115 22.45 -0.23 16.63
CA GLU A 115 22.56 -0.87 17.95
C GLU A 115 21.20 -1.28 18.53
N SER A 116 20.14 -0.53 18.20
CA SER A 116 18.76 -0.87 18.59
C SER A 116 18.20 -2.11 17.87
N ILE A 117 18.93 -2.65 16.89
CA ILE A 117 18.54 -3.80 16.09
C ILE A 117 19.45 -4.99 16.43
N PRO A 118 19.02 -5.92 17.30
CA PRO A 118 19.85 -7.05 17.69
C PRO A 118 19.97 -8.06 16.55
N GLY A 119 21.17 -8.62 16.36
CA GLY A 119 21.44 -9.70 15.41
C GLY A 119 21.68 -9.25 13.97
N GLU A 120 21.57 -10.20 13.03
CA GLU A 120 21.71 -9.94 11.60
C GLU A 120 20.50 -9.17 11.07
N ARG A 121 20.76 -8.06 10.38
CA ARG A 121 19.72 -7.16 9.86
C ARG A 121 19.09 -7.71 8.61
N SER A 122 17.77 -7.64 8.55
CA SER A 122 17.01 -7.92 7.34
C SER A 122 17.18 -6.81 6.28
N PRO A 123 16.95 -7.11 4.99
CA PRO A 123 16.95 -6.10 3.93
C PRO A 123 16.01 -4.91 4.21
N GLY A 124 14.87 -5.16 4.88
CA GLY A 124 13.94 -4.10 5.26
C GLY A 124 14.53 -3.14 6.30
N GLU A 125 15.26 -3.66 7.29
CA GLU A 125 15.94 -2.84 8.30
C GLU A 125 17.07 -2.00 7.70
N HIS A 126 17.82 -2.56 6.74
CA HIS A 126 18.80 -1.81 5.94
C HIS A 126 18.15 -0.65 5.17
N ALA A 127 16.99 -0.89 4.55
CA ALA A 127 16.23 0.13 3.85
C ALA A 127 15.76 1.26 4.79
N VAL A 128 15.35 0.95 6.03
CA VAL A 128 14.99 1.99 7.03
C VAL A 128 16.17 2.90 7.31
N LEU A 129 17.34 2.33 7.63
CA LEU A 129 18.55 3.10 7.93
C LEU A 129 18.94 4.02 6.78
N ALA A 130 18.94 3.50 5.55
CA ALA A 130 19.26 4.28 4.37
C ALA A 130 18.26 5.42 4.09
N ALA A 131 16.96 5.15 4.21
CA ALA A 131 15.93 6.17 3.99
C ALA A 131 16.00 7.29 5.05
N VAL A 132 16.24 6.94 6.31
CA VAL A 132 16.42 7.91 7.41
C VAL A 132 17.67 8.76 7.20
N ASP A 133 18.80 8.14 6.85
CA ASP A 133 20.06 8.86 6.60
C ASP A 133 19.91 9.89 5.46
N VAL A 134 19.32 9.48 4.34
CA VAL A 134 19.07 10.38 3.20
C VAL A 134 18.16 11.52 3.61
N ALA A 135 17.06 11.26 4.33
CA ALA A 135 16.13 12.30 4.76
C ALA A 135 16.79 13.32 5.72
N LEU A 136 17.65 12.86 6.63
CA LEU A 136 18.37 13.72 7.55
C LEU A 136 19.45 14.56 6.85
N ALA A 137 20.17 13.97 5.88
CA ALA A 137 21.11 14.71 5.05
C ALA A 137 20.39 15.77 4.19
N ASP A 138 19.23 15.42 3.64
CA ASP A 138 18.44 16.29 2.77
C ASP A 138 17.88 17.48 3.56
N VAL A 139 17.28 17.27 4.72
CA VAL A 139 16.75 18.37 5.55
C VAL A 139 17.87 19.30 6.04
N ALA A 140 19.07 18.77 6.31
CA ALA A 140 20.23 19.56 6.70
C ALA A 140 20.78 20.40 5.54
N ALA A 141 20.90 19.81 4.35
CA ALA A 141 21.31 20.49 3.12
C ALA A 141 20.29 21.58 2.71
N GLN A 142 18.99 21.26 2.75
CA GLN A 142 17.87 22.19 2.58
C GLN A 142 17.97 23.35 3.55
N ALA A 143 18.11 23.10 4.86
CA ALA A 143 18.25 24.13 5.89
C ALA A 143 19.41 25.09 5.60
N LYS A 144 20.51 24.57 5.07
CA LYS A 144 21.70 25.33 4.71
C LYS A 144 21.56 26.09 3.38
N GLY A 145 20.71 25.62 2.47
CA GLY A 145 20.53 26.19 1.13
C GLY A 145 21.63 25.77 0.15
N ILE A 146 22.15 24.54 0.28
CA ILE A 146 23.18 23.97 -0.61
C ILE A 146 22.73 22.61 -1.13
N SER A 147 23.26 22.18 -2.27
CA SER A 147 22.97 20.84 -2.81
C SER A 147 23.51 19.73 -1.90
N MET A 148 22.94 18.54 -2.02
CA MET A 148 23.34 17.36 -1.26
C MET A 148 24.83 17.05 -1.47
N ALA A 149 25.34 17.03 -2.71
CA ALA A 149 26.76 16.79 -2.99
C ALA A 149 27.66 17.79 -2.24
N ALA A 150 27.31 19.08 -2.26
CA ALA A 150 28.05 20.11 -1.56
C ALA A 150 28.00 19.92 -0.03
N PHE A 151 26.87 19.45 0.50
CA PHE A 151 26.73 19.08 1.91
C PHE A 151 27.61 17.88 2.28
N LEU A 152 27.69 16.88 1.40
CA LEU A 152 28.55 15.70 1.54
C LEU A 152 30.05 16.02 1.34
N GLY A 153 30.39 17.24 0.91
CA GLY A 153 31.77 17.73 0.85
C GLY A 153 32.44 17.61 -0.52
N GLY A 154 31.69 17.33 -1.59
CA GLY A 154 32.24 17.31 -2.94
C GLY A 154 31.37 18.03 -3.97
N ARG A 155 31.98 18.40 -5.09
CA ARG A 155 31.33 19.01 -6.26
C ARG A 155 32.18 18.70 -7.49
N ARG A 156 32.33 17.41 -7.79
CA ARG A 156 32.85 17.00 -9.10
C ARG A 156 31.86 17.41 -10.19
N GLY A 157 32.34 17.57 -11.42
CA GLY A 157 31.47 17.70 -12.60
C GLY A 157 30.68 16.40 -12.86
N PRO A 158 29.83 16.35 -13.90
CA PRO A 158 29.10 15.15 -14.26
C PRO A 158 30.03 13.93 -14.38
N LEU A 159 29.63 12.80 -13.81
CA LEU A 159 30.43 11.57 -13.83
C LEU A 159 29.77 10.53 -14.73
N PRO A 160 30.49 9.84 -15.62
CA PRO A 160 29.90 8.76 -16.41
C PRO A 160 29.41 7.65 -15.48
N THR A 161 28.19 7.17 -15.71
CA THR A 161 27.56 6.06 -14.99
C THR A 161 27.28 4.90 -15.92
N GLY A 162 27.51 3.70 -15.43
CA GLY A 162 27.17 2.47 -16.09
C GLY A 162 25.68 2.17 -16.03
N GLN A 163 25.23 1.37 -17.00
CA GLN A 163 23.86 0.88 -17.06
C GLN A 163 23.71 -0.38 -16.20
N VAL A 164 22.52 -0.60 -15.63
CA VAL A 164 22.22 -1.78 -14.82
C VAL A 164 21.12 -2.59 -15.50
N PHE A 165 21.35 -3.88 -15.67
CA PHE A 165 20.42 -4.83 -16.29
C PHE A 165 20.17 -5.99 -15.35
N SER A 166 18.93 -6.52 -15.36
CA SER A 166 18.62 -7.75 -14.64
C SER A 166 18.73 -8.94 -15.59
N ALA A 167 19.49 -9.96 -15.21
CA ALA A 167 19.64 -11.20 -15.97
C ALA A 167 18.33 -12.01 -16.07
N ARG A 168 17.27 -11.61 -15.34
CA ARG A 168 15.92 -12.19 -15.47
C ARG A 168 15.17 -11.71 -16.71
N GLN A 169 15.65 -10.66 -17.37
CA GLN A 169 15.08 -10.19 -18.62
C GLN A 169 15.44 -11.15 -19.77
N PRO A 170 14.56 -11.34 -20.77
CA PRO A 170 14.88 -12.12 -21.95
C PRO A 170 16.15 -11.62 -22.64
N GLU A 171 17.01 -12.53 -23.08
CA GLU A 171 18.33 -12.20 -23.66
C GLU A 171 18.23 -11.30 -24.89
N ASP A 172 17.22 -11.50 -25.75
CA ASP A 172 16.95 -10.67 -26.93
C ASP A 172 16.64 -9.21 -26.54
N VAL A 173 15.91 -9.03 -25.44
CA VAL A 173 15.62 -7.72 -24.86
C VAL A 173 16.91 -7.08 -24.34
N LEU A 174 17.75 -7.83 -23.62
CA LEU A 174 19.03 -7.35 -23.12
C LEU A 174 19.96 -6.92 -24.26
N ARG A 175 20.15 -7.77 -25.28
CA ARG A 175 20.97 -7.46 -26.47
C ARG A 175 20.50 -6.20 -27.17
N LYS A 176 19.19 -6.01 -27.33
CA LYS A 176 18.63 -4.82 -27.97
C LYS A 176 18.92 -3.55 -27.17
N HIS A 177 18.79 -3.58 -25.84
CA HIS A 177 19.08 -2.42 -25.01
C HIS A 177 20.59 -2.10 -24.98
N VAL A 178 21.43 -3.12 -24.90
CA VAL A 178 22.89 -2.96 -24.91
C VAL A 178 23.39 -2.42 -26.26
N ALA A 179 22.90 -2.97 -27.38
CA ALA A 179 23.32 -2.52 -28.71
C ALA A 179 22.77 -1.14 -29.10
N GLY A 180 21.61 -0.75 -28.57
CA GLY A 180 20.99 0.56 -28.79
C GLY A 180 21.41 1.64 -27.79
N GLY A 181 22.20 1.28 -26.79
CA GLY A 181 22.61 2.16 -25.70
C GLY A 181 23.91 2.92 -25.98
N PRO A 182 24.11 4.11 -25.37
CA PRO A 182 25.39 4.80 -25.36
C PRO A 182 26.48 3.96 -24.71
N ALA A 183 27.73 4.15 -25.16
CA ALA A 183 28.90 3.53 -24.55
C ALA A 183 29.16 4.13 -23.15
N GLY A 184 28.69 3.45 -22.12
CA GLY A 184 28.95 3.79 -20.71
C GLY A 184 30.30 3.25 -20.20
N PRO A 185 30.73 3.63 -18.98
CA PRO A 185 31.99 3.16 -18.39
C PRO A 185 31.95 1.68 -17.96
N VAL A 186 30.75 1.11 -17.75
CA VAL A 186 30.53 -0.29 -17.37
C VAL A 186 29.08 -0.69 -17.67
N LEU A 187 28.84 -1.97 -18.00
CA LEU A 187 27.49 -2.57 -18.02
C LEU A 187 27.37 -3.55 -16.86
N LYS A 188 26.48 -3.26 -15.91
CA LYS A 188 26.24 -4.09 -14.74
C LYS A 188 25.07 -5.04 -14.98
N PHE A 189 25.24 -6.31 -14.61
CA PHE A 189 24.23 -7.36 -14.68
C PHE A 189 23.98 -7.91 -13.28
N THR A 190 22.73 -7.82 -12.81
CA THR A 190 22.27 -8.29 -11.50
C THR A 190 21.36 -9.51 -11.64
N ASP A 191 20.96 -10.09 -10.51
CA ASP A 191 20.06 -11.24 -10.45
C ASP A 191 20.62 -12.50 -11.15
N LEU A 192 21.94 -12.69 -11.17
CA LEU A 192 22.61 -13.86 -11.76
C LEU A 192 22.59 -15.02 -10.75
N PRO A 193 21.79 -16.08 -10.99
CA PRO A 193 21.56 -17.12 -9.98
C PRO A 193 22.78 -18.00 -9.70
N ASP A 194 23.68 -18.15 -10.69
CA ASP A 194 24.84 -19.04 -10.62
C ASP A 194 25.94 -18.64 -11.61
N ARG A 195 27.05 -19.38 -11.58
CA ARG A 195 28.22 -19.16 -12.46
C ARG A 195 27.93 -19.39 -13.94
N GLN A 196 27.00 -20.28 -14.28
CA GLN A 196 26.68 -20.57 -15.68
C GLN A 196 25.91 -19.40 -16.29
N ALA A 197 24.93 -18.88 -15.56
CA ALA A 197 24.20 -17.68 -15.95
C ALA A 197 25.15 -16.48 -16.11
N ALA A 198 26.14 -16.32 -15.23
CA ALA A 198 27.15 -15.27 -15.35
C ALA A 198 27.98 -15.39 -16.63
N LEU A 199 28.43 -16.60 -16.98
CA LEU A 199 29.16 -16.86 -18.21
C LEU A 199 28.30 -16.64 -19.47
N ASP A 200 27.07 -17.15 -19.46
CA ASP A 200 26.14 -17.04 -20.60
C ASP A 200 25.83 -15.57 -20.90
N ILE A 201 25.54 -14.78 -19.87
CA ILE A 201 25.33 -13.34 -20.01
C ILE A 201 26.59 -12.63 -20.48
N ALA A 202 27.76 -12.95 -19.92
CA ALA A 202 29.02 -12.34 -20.33
C ALA A 202 29.29 -12.54 -21.84
N LEU A 203 29.13 -13.77 -22.34
CA LEU A 203 29.32 -14.10 -23.75
C LEU A 203 28.26 -13.44 -24.65
N ALA A 204 27.00 -13.46 -24.23
CA ALA A 204 25.91 -12.83 -24.98
C ALA A 204 26.13 -11.31 -25.14
N MET A 205 26.60 -10.65 -24.08
CA MET A 205 26.76 -9.19 -24.05
C MET A 205 28.09 -8.72 -24.62
N ALA A 206 29.15 -9.51 -24.52
CA ALA A 206 30.42 -9.24 -25.20
C ALA A 206 30.21 -9.13 -26.73
N ASN A 207 29.42 -10.05 -27.31
CA ASN A 207 29.02 -9.98 -28.72
C ASN A 207 28.22 -8.71 -29.04
N ALA A 208 27.31 -8.30 -28.15
CA ALA A 208 26.47 -7.11 -28.36
C ALA A 208 27.23 -5.78 -28.26
N THR A 209 28.36 -5.75 -27.53
CA THR A 209 29.19 -4.55 -27.30
C THR A 209 30.46 -4.49 -28.15
N ALA A 210 30.63 -5.44 -29.08
CA ALA A 210 31.90 -5.67 -29.80
C ALA A 210 33.12 -5.82 -28.86
N GLY A 211 32.91 -6.26 -27.61
CA GLY A 211 33.97 -6.53 -26.63
C GLY A 211 34.69 -5.29 -26.07
N HIS A 212 34.16 -4.08 -26.23
CA HIS A 212 34.85 -2.86 -25.80
C HIS A 212 34.43 -2.32 -24.42
N THR A 213 33.22 -2.65 -23.95
CA THR A 213 32.70 -2.11 -22.68
C THR A 213 32.95 -3.09 -21.53
N PRO A 214 33.51 -2.67 -20.39
CA PRO A 214 33.66 -3.53 -19.22
C PRO A 214 32.30 -4.07 -18.74
N LEU A 215 32.27 -5.35 -18.34
CA LEU A 215 31.07 -5.96 -17.75
C LEU A 215 31.26 -6.13 -16.24
N TRP A 216 30.21 -5.82 -15.49
CA TRP A 216 30.13 -6.05 -14.06
C TRP A 216 29.05 -7.09 -13.78
N LEU A 217 29.46 -8.27 -13.32
CA LEU A 217 28.63 -9.42 -13.05
C LEU A 217 28.39 -9.56 -11.55
N GLU A 218 27.16 -9.33 -11.08
CA GLU A 218 26.75 -9.49 -9.68
C GLU A 218 25.96 -10.80 -9.50
N LEU A 219 26.50 -11.71 -8.68
CA LEU A 219 25.87 -12.99 -8.35
C LEU A 219 24.84 -12.82 -7.24
N ASP A 220 23.71 -13.52 -7.35
CA ASP A 220 22.57 -13.48 -6.40
C ASP A 220 22.71 -14.51 -5.26
N ALA A 221 23.70 -15.40 -5.33
CA ALA A 221 23.94 -16.48 -4.38
C ALA A 221 25.42 -16.61 -4.01
N ALA A 222 25.67 -17.06 -2.77
CA ALA A 222 27.01 -17.45 -2.37
C ALA A 222 27.47 -18.65 -3.21
N CYS A 223 28.71 -18.59 -3.70
CA CYS A 223 29.34 -19.68 -4.44
C CYS A 223 30.43 -20.32 -3.59
N GLU A 224 30.60 -21.63 -3.73
CA GLU A 224 31.77 -22.29 -3.14
C GLU A 224 33.06 -21.82 -3.83
N ARG A 225 34.18 -21.85 -3.12
CA ARG A 225 35.50 -21.45 -3.65
C ARG A 225 35.84 -22.15 -4.97
N SER A 226 35.56 -23.45 -5.06
CA SER A 226 35.81 -24.27 -6.25
C SER A 226 34.99 -23.80 -7.46
N GLU A 227 33.77 -23.35 -7.23
CA GLU A 227 32.88 -22.83 -8.27
C GLU A 227 33.32 -21.45 -8.77
N LEU A 228 33.74 -20.58 -7.84
CA LEU A 228 34.27 -19.26 -8.18
C LEU A 228 35.60 -19.36 -8.95
N LEU A 229 36.48 -20.26 -8.53
CA LEU A 229 37.71 -20.61 -9.27
C LEU A 229 37.40 -21.03 -10.70
N ALA A 230 36.49 -22.00 -10.86
CA ALA A 230 36.12 -22.50 -12.18
C ALA A 230 35.51 -21.39 -13.07
N LEU A 231 34.75 -20.47 -12.49
CA LEU A 231 34.24 -19.30 -13.19
C LEU A 231 35.38 -18.39 -13.65
N VAL A 232 36.30 -18.02 -12.76
CA VAL A 232 37.45 -17.15 -13.07
C VAL A 232 38.32 -17.76 -14.15
N ASP A 233 38.70 -19.04 -14.04
CA ASP A 233 39.51 -19.74 -15.04
C ASP A 233 38.82 -19.76 -16.41
N THR A 234 37.50 -20.02 -16.42
CA THR A 234 36.72 -20.05 -17.66
C THR A 234 36.65 -18.65 -18.31
N LEU A 235 36.38 -17.61 -17.52
CA LEU A 235 36.35 -16.23 -18.02
C LEU A 235 37.72 -15.81 -18.54
N ALA A 236 38.79 -16.15 -17.83
CA ALA A 236 40.17 -15.84 -18.24
C ALA A 236 40.52 -16.50 -19.58
N ALA A 237 40.18 -17.77 -19.77
CA ALA A 237 40.40 -18.48 -21.03
C ALA A 237 39.63 -17.84 -22.20
N ARG A 238 38.39 -17.41 -21.96
CA ARG A 238 37.54 -16.74 -22.95
C ARG A 238 38.04 -15.33 -23.29
N MET A 239 38.54 -14.59 -22.30
CA MET A 239 39.21 -13.30 -22.51
C MET A 239 40.49 -13.47 -23.35
N ALA A 240 41.32 -14.48 -23.05
CA ALA A 240 42.52 -14.79 -23.83
C ALA A 240 42.21 -15.19 -25.29
N ALA A 241 41.04 -15.79 -25.54
CA ALA A 241 40.53 -16.10 -26.87
C ALA A 241 39.92 -14.89 -27.60
N GLY A 242 39.82 -13.72 -26.96
CA GLY A 242 39.20 -12.51 -27.53
C GLY A 242 37.67 -12.55 -27.61
N GLU A 243 37.02 -13.48 -26.88
CA GLU A 243 35.56 -13.65 -26.88
C GLU A 243 34.86 -12.74 -25.85
N LEU A 244 35.61 -12.19 -24.90
CA LEU A 244 35.13 -11.34 -23.81
C LEU A 244 35.93 -10.01 -23.78
N PRO A 245 35.38 -8.93 -23.20
CA PRO A 245 36.09 -7.66 -23.09
C PRO A 245 37.33 -7.79 -22.20
N GLY A 246 38.32 -6.93 -22.43
CA GLY A 246 39.60 -6.94 -21.72
C GLY A 246 39.54 -6.57 -20.22
N ARG A 247 38.35 -6.27 -19.69
CA ARG A 247 38.10 -6.07 -18.26
C ARG A 247 36.75 -6.64 -17.86
N LEU A 248 36.73 -7.41 -16.78
CA LEU A 248 35.53 -7.92 -16.13
C LEU A 248 35.57 -7.62 -14.63
N ILE A 249 34.41 -7.30 -14.06
CA ILE A 249 34.23 -7.18 -12.61
C ILE A 249 33.29 -8.32 -12.21
N VAL A 250 33.73 -9.16 -11.27
CA VAL A 250 32.92 -10.23 -10.70
C VAL A 250 32.66 -9.90 -9.24
N GLN A 251 31.39 -9.71 -8.90
CA GLN A 251 30.92 -9.42 -7.55
C GLN A 251 30.13 -10.62 -7.03
N PRO A 252 30.76 -11.56 -6.31
CA PRO A 252 30.06 -12.66 -5.64
C PRO A 252 29.32 -12.17 -4.39
N VAL A 253 28.46 -13.02 -3.81
CA VAL A 253 27.89 -12.77 -2.48
C VAL A 253 28.91 -13.22 -1.42
N TRP A 254 29.21 -12.34 -0.45
CA TRP A 254 30.28 -12.54 0.54
C TRP A 254 29.74 -12.86 1.93
N SER A 255 30.45 -13.71 2.67
CA SER A 255 30.40 -13.77 4.14
C SER A 255 31.75 -13.32 4.71
N ALA A 256 31.78 -12.88 5.98
CA ALA A 256 33.03 -12.47 6.63
C ALA A 256 34.08 -13.60 6.67
N GLU A 257 33.65 -14.86 6.69
CA GLU A 257 34.54 -16.03 6.63
C GLU A 257 35.06 -16.31 5.21
N SER A 258 34.40 -15.79 4.16
CA SER A 258 34.71 -16.04 2.76
C SER A 258 35.87 -15.18 2.20
N TYR A 259 36.29 -14.10 2.88
CA TYR A 259 37.33 -13.20 2.35
C TYR A 259 38.70 -13.86 2.19
N LEU A 260 39.05 -14.78 3.09
CA LEU A 260 40.31 -15.55 3.06
C LEU A 260 40.42 -16.47 1.84
N GLU A 261 39.29 -17.03 1.40
CA GLU A 261 39.27 -17.99 0.29
C GLU A 261 39.48 -17.30 -1.07
N VAL A 262 39.01 -16.05 -1.19
CA VAL A 262 39.07 -15.26 -2.42
C VAL A 262 40.37 -14.46 -2.54
N ALA A 263 40.96 -14.05 -1.43
CA ALA A 263 42.32 -13.51 -1.36
C ALA A 263 43.32 -14.30 -2.22
N ALA A 264 43.26 -15.63 -2.08
CA ALA A 264 44.11 -16.57 -2.79
C ALA A 264 43.84 -16.65 -4.30
N LEU A 265 42.72 -16.09 -4.78
CA LEU A 265 42.29 -16.08 -6.18
C LEU A 265 42.55 -14.74 -6.86
N GLN A 266 42.72 -13.67 -6.08
CA GLN A 266 42.86 -12.31 -6.58
C GLN A 266 44.02 -12.19 -7.56
N GLU A 267 45.20 -12.76 -7.25
CA GLU A 267 46.37 -12.70 -8.14
C GLU A 267 46.11 -13.37 -9.50
N THR A 268 45.48 -14.54 -9.50
CA THR A 268 45.12 -15.27 -10.72
C THR A 268 44.08 -14.51 -11.55
N ALA A 269 43.07 -13.93 -10.90
CA ALA A 269 42.04 -13.15 -11.57
C ALA A 269 42.62 -11.86 -12.19
N GLU A 270 43.46 -11.14 -11.45
CA GLU A 270 44.08 -9.88 -11.91
C GLU A 270 44.99 -10.09 -13.12
N ALA A 271 45.74 -11.20 -13.15
CA ALA A 271 46.59 -11.56 -14.28
C ALA A 271 45.80 -11.73 -15.60
N ALA A 272 44.51 -12.10 -15.50
CA ALA A 272 43.61 -12.25 -16.63
C ALA A 272 42.79 -10.98 -16.95
N GLY A 273 42.90 -9.91 -16.15
CA GLY A 273 42.07 -8.71 -16.27
C GLY A 273 40.69 -8.80 -15.61
N ILE A 274 40.52 -9.75 -14.67
CA ILE A 274 39.30 -9.95 -13.89
C ILE A 274 39.48 -9.33 -12.51
N GLU A 275 38.55 -8.48 -12.11
CA GLU A 275 38.51 -7.84 -10.79
C GLU A 275 37.45 -8.48 -9.92
N LEU A 276 37.88 -9.10 -8.82
CA LEU A 276 36.95 -9.58 -7.79
C LEU A 276 36.59 -8.42 -6.86
N MET A 277 35.29 -8.14 -6.73
CA MET A 277 34.78 -7.01 -5.96
C MET A 277 34.05 -7.47 -4.70
N ALA A 278 34.53 -7.03 -3.53
CA ALA A 278 33.91 -7.29 -2.23
C ALA A 278 32.86 -6.25 -1.87
N GLU A 279 31.63 -6.66 -1.58
CA GLU A 279 30.62 -5.73 -1.07
C GLU A 279 30.75 -5.56 0.45
N VAL A 280 30.86 -4.32 0.92
CA VAL A 280 31.17 -3.99 2.32
C VAL A 280 30.06 -3.17 2.99
N GLY A 281 29.78 -3.44 4.26
CA GLY A 281 28.76 -2.72 5.05
C GLY A 281 29.32 -1.62 5.95
N ASP A 282 30.58 -1.73 6.35
CA ASP A 282 31.25 -0.74 7.20
C ASP A 282 32.78 -0.68 6.96
N ALA A 283 33.48 0.11 7.78
CA ALA A 283 34.92 0.26 7.68
C ALA A 283 35.70 -1.00 8.11
N HIS A 284 35.14 -1.81 9.00
CA HIS A 284 35.76 -3.07 9.44
C HIS A 284 35.72 -4.11 8.32
N ASP A 285 34.58 -4.23 7.63
CA ASP A 285 34.46 -5.07 6.44
C ASP A 285 35.45 -4.64 5.35
N ALA A 286 35.60 -3.33 5.16
CA ALA A 286 36.54 -2.76 4.19
C ALA A 286 38.01 -3.07 4.54
N ASP A 287 38.38 -2.95 5.81
CA ASP A 287 39.71 -3.32 6.31
C ASP A 287 39.98 -4.82 6.18
N ALA A 288 38.98 -5.65 6.47
CA ALA A 288 39.08 -7.10 6.31
C ALA A 288 39.30 -7.48 4.85
N ALA A 289 38.47 -6.97 3.94
CA ALA A 289 38.60 -7.22 2.50
C ALA A 289 39.98 -6.79 1.97
N ALA A 290 40.40 -5.56 2.28
CA ALA A 290 41.69 -5.02 1.83
C ALA A 290 42.88 -5.76 2.45
N GLY A 291 42.82 -6.08 3.75
CA GLY A 291 43.86 -6.84 4.46
C GLY A 291 44.04 -8.26 3.93
N HIS A 292 42.99 -8.84 3.33
CA HIS A 292 43.02 -10.10 2.60
C HIS A 292 43.37 -9.93 1.11
N GLY A 293 43.87 -8.77 0.68
CA GLY A 293 44.42 -8.59 -0.66
C GLY A 293 43.41 -8.22 -1.74
N ILE A 294 42.11 -8.14 -1.42
CA ILE A 294 41.07 -7.70 -2.36
C ILE A 294 41.31 -6.25 -2.76
N ARG A 295 41.32 -5.96 -4.08
CA ARG A 295 41.67 -4.65 -4.65
C ARG A 295 40.47 -3.86 -5.18
N ALA A 296 39.26 -4.37 -5.08
CA ALA A 296 38.04 -3.65 -5.44
C ALA A 296 36.95 -3.90 -4.40
N VAL A 297 36.27 -2.84 -3.97
CA VAL A 297 35.14 -2.92 -3.04
C VAL A 297 33.91 -2.21 -3.60
N GLY A 298 32.76 -2.83 -3.41
CA GLY A 298 31.45 -2.31 -3.78
C GLY A 298 30.76 -1.67 -2.59
N LEU A 299 30.23 -0.46 -2.79
CA LEU A 299 29.39 0.27 -1.86
C LEU A 299 27.95 0.27 -2.36
N THR A 300 27.04 -0.13 -1.50
CA THR A 300 25.59 0.06 -1.66
C THR A 300 25.08 0.85 -0.45
N PRO A 301 24.42 2.01 -0.63
CA PRO A 301 23.93 2.81 0.50
C PRO A 301 23.03 2.01 1.47
N GLN A 302 22.26 1.05 0.98
CA GLN A 302 21.41 0.17 1.79
C GLN A 302 22.24 -0.63 2.81
N ARG A 303 23.32 -1.29 2.37
CA ARG A 303 24.20 -2.05 3.27
C ARG A 303 25.08 -1.13 4.12
N ALA A 304 25.58 -0.05 3.53
CA ALA A 304 26.43 0.94 4.19
C ALA A 304 25.69 1.78 5.26
N GLY A 305 24.37 1.60 5.42
CA GLY A 305 23.53 2.34 6.37
C GLY A 305 23.23 3.78 5.95
N GLY A 306 23.27 4.06 4.66
CA GLY A 306 22.95 5.34 4.05
C GLY A 306 24.08 5.90 3.18
N ILE A 307 23.82 7.10 2.66
CA ILE A 307 24.80 7.85 1.86
C ILE A 307 25.94 8.38 2.74
N SER A 308 25.68 8.72 4.00
CA SER A 308 26.71 9.17 4.93
C SER A 308 27.64 8.03 5.35
N GLY A 309 27.09 6.82 5.54
CA GLY A 309 27.84 5.61 5.81
C GLY A 309 28.75 5.22 4.65
N ALA A 310 28.23 5.22 3.43
CA ALA A 310 29.03 4.97 2.22
C ALA A 310 30.17 6.00 2.06
N LEU A 311 29.90 7.29 2.34
CA LEU A 311 30.91 8.35 2.32
C LEU A 311 32.02 8.10 3.37
N ARG A 312 31.67 7.66 4.58
CA ARG A 312 32.63 7.31 5.65
C ARG A 312 33.54 6.15 5.22
N ILE A 313 32.98 5.09 4.65
CA ILE A 313 33.74 3.93 4.17
C ILE A 313 34.71 4.35 3.06
N ALA A 314 34.24 5.14 2.08
CA ALA A 314 35.10 5.62 0.99
C ALA A 314 36.23 6.54 1.47
N ALA A 315 35.97 7.40 2.46
CA ALA A 315 36.99 8.24 3.08
C ALA A 315 38.02 7.43 3.87
N HIS A 316 37.57 6.38 4.57
CA HIS A 316 38.44 5.43 5.27
C HIS A 316 39.37 4.71 4.30
N LEU A 317 38.82 4.11 3.24
CA LEU A 317 39.59 3.44 2.18
C LEU A 317 40.61 4.35 1.53
N LYS A 318 40.25 5.60 1.19
CA LYS A 318 41.21 6.56 0.63
C LYS A 318 42.40 6.82 1.56
N THR A 319 42.18 6.78 2.87
CA THR A 319 43.19 7.10 3.87
C THR A 319 44.07 5.90 4.20
N HIS A 320 43.48 4.71 4.34
CA HIS A 320 44.14 3.52 4.84
C HIS A 320 44.51 2.50 3.74
N HIS A 321 43.77 2.48 2.63
CA HIS A 321 43.92 1.52 1.54
C HIS A 321 43.84 2.21 0.16
N PRO A 322 44.77 3.12 -0.17
CA PRO A 322 44.70 3.97 -1.37
C PRO A 322 44.86 3.21 -2.69
N ASP A 323 45.14 1.91 -2.67
CA ASP A 323 45.22 1.06 -3.86
C ASP A 323 43.90 0.35 -4.17
N VAL A 324 42.94 0.34 -3.23
CA VAL A 324 41.65 -0.32 -3.38
C VAL A 324 40.69 0.56 -4.19
N ARG A 325 40.12 -0.01 -5.26
CA ARG A 325 39.12 0.65 -6.11
C ARG A 325 37.75 0.62 -5.47
N VAL A 326 36.97 1.67 -5.71
CA VAL A 326 35.64 1.85 -5.12
C VAL A 326 34.59 1.81 -6.22
N GLY A 327 33.68 0.84 -6.14
CA GLY A 327 32.45 0.80 -6.93
C GLY A 327 31.28 1.33 -6.11
N LEU A 328 30.41 2.13 -6.72
CA LEU A 328 29.12 2.53 -6.15
C LEU A 328 28.01 1.93 -7.01
N SER A 329 27.07 1.24 -6.37
CA SER A 329 25.91 0.72 -7.08
C SER A 329 24.67 0.67 -6.20
N THR A 330 23.57 0.20 -6.80
CA THR A 330 22.28 0.03 -6.15
C THR A 330 21.71 -1.35 -6.41
N GLU A 331 20.78 -1.76 -5.55
CA GLU A 331 19.96 -2.96 -5.78
C GLU A 331 18.99 -2.78 -6.96
N SER A 332 18.46 -3.89 -7.52
CA SER A 332 17.63 -3.85 -8.74
C SER A 332 16.21 -3.27 -8.60
N HIS A 333 15.76 -2.85 -7.41
CA HIS A 333 14.55 -2.02 -7.26
C HIS A 333 14.90 -0.71 -6.54
N LEU A 334 14.98 0.38 -7.31
CA LEU A 334 15.51 1.65 -6.84
C LEU A 334 14.50 2.81 -7.01
N PRO A 335 13.97 3.37 -5.91
CA PRO A 335 13.23 4.64 -5.92
C PRO A 335 14.01 5.78 -6.56
N GLY A 336 13.34 6.70 -7.27
CA GLY A 336 13.98 7.90 -7.84
C GLY A 336 14.61 8.81 -6.79
N ILE A 337 13.99 8.98 -5.61
CA ILE A 337 14.61 9.70 -4.47
C ILE A 337 15.96 9.06 -4.10
N THR A 338 16.01 7.73 -3.99
CA THR A 338 17.24 7.00 -3.69
C THR A 338 18.25 7.16 -4.82
N ALA A 339 17.82 7.03 -6.08
CA ALA A 339 18.67 7.21 -7.25
C ALA A 339 19.31 8.61 -7.29
N ARG A 340 18.53 9.66 -7.03
CA ARG A 340 19.03 11.03 -6.90
C ARG A 340 20.06 11.13 -5.77
N ALA A 341 19.77 10.58 -4.60
CA ALA A 341 20.69 10.59 -3.46
C ALA A 341 22.02 9.86 -3.77
N VAL A 342 21.96 8.73 -4.48
CA VAL A 342 23.16 7.98 -4.90
C VAL A 342 23.97 8.78 -5.93
N MET A 343 23.32 9.49 -6.85
CA MET A 343 24.03 10.38 -7.80
C MET A 343 24.72 11.55 -7.10
N GLU A 344 24.06 12.18 -6.13
CA GLU A 344 24.66 13.22 -5.29
C GLU A 344 25.88 12.68 -4.53
N LEU A 345 25.75 11.49 -3.93
CA LEU A 345 26.86 10.78 -3.29
C LEU A 345 28.02 10.52 -4.27
N ALA A 346 27.73 10.00 -5.48
CA ALA A 346 28.74 9.67 -6.48
C ALA A 346 29.64 10.87 -6.80
N THR A 347 29.06 12.07 -6.93
CA THR A 347 29.80 13.31 -7.18
C THR A 347 30.55 13.85 -5.96
N ALA A 348 30.18 13.39 -4.76
CA ALA A 348 30.80 13.76 -3.50
C ALA A 348 31.90 12.81 -3.03
N LEU A 349 31.90 11.56 -3.52
CA LEU A 349 32.86 10.55 -3.08
C LEU A 349 34.32 11.00 -3.33
N PRO A 350 35.22 10.79 -2.37
CA PRO A 350 36.61 11.24 -2.47
C PRO A 350 37.42 10.39 -3.47
N ARG A 351 36.92 9.20 -3.80
CA ARG A 351 37.36 8.26 -4.85
C ARG A 351 36.15 7.48 -5.33
N LEU A 352 36.02 7.29 -6.65
CA LEU A 352 34.99 6.48 -7.28
C LEU A 352 35.56 5.98 -8.61
N ASP A 353 35.69 4.67 -8.75
CA ASP A 353 36.26 4.01 -9.93
C ASP A 353 35.14 3.42 -10.80
N TYR A 354 34.06 2.90 -10.20
CA TYR A 354 32.90 2.38 -10.90
C TYR A 354 31.60 2.96 -10.34
N CYS A 355 30.65 3.31 -11.19
CA CYS A 355 29.34 3.80 -10.75
C CYS A 355 28.26 3.19 -11.63
N ALA A 356 27.26 2.51 -11.05
CA ALA A 356 26.16 1.91 -11.79
C ALA A 356 24.84 2.14 -11.05
N VAL A 357 24.02 3.06 -11.57
CA VAL A 357 22.77 3.52 -10.93
C VAL A 357 21.68 3.66 -11.97
N MET A 358 20.57 2.95 -11.79
CA MET A 358 19.40 3.04 -12.66
C MET A 358 18.11 3.09 -11.83
N PRO A 359 17.32 4.18 -11.89
CA PRO A 359 16.03 4.26 -11.20
C PRO A 359 15.00 3.30 -11.80
N SER A 360 14.07 2.81 -10.98
CA SER A 360 12.95 1.96 -11.41
C SER A 360 11.87 2.76 -12.13
N THR A 361 11.44 2.36 -13.33
CA THR A 361 10.41 3.08 -14.10
C THR A 361 8.97 2.87 -13.60
N VAL A 362 8.76 2.11 -12.51
CA VAL A 362 7.43 1.62 -12.10
C VAL A 362 7.10 1.95 -10.63
N SER A 363 7.72 2.98 -10.07
CA SER A 363 7.53 3.40 -8.66
C SER A 363 7.03 4.85 -8.56
N PRO A 364 6.05 5.16 -7.70
CA PRO A 364 5.66 6.53 -7.38
C PRO A 364 6.77 7.38 -6.78
N THR A 365 7.69 6.75 -6.05
CA THR A 365 8.87 7.45 -5.52
C THR A 365 9.95 7.65 -6.59
N THR A 366 9.72 7.17 -7.81
CA THR A 366 10.49 7.55 -9.02
C THR A 366 9.99 8.82 -9.67
N ASP A 367 8.71 9.18 -9.50
CA ASP A 367 8.13 10.39 -10.06
C ASP A 367 8.57 11.60 -9.23
N ILE A 368 9.82 12.01 -9.45
CA ILE A 368 10.40 13.22 -8.88
C ILE A 368 10.60 14.26 -9.98
N GLU A 369 10.50 15.54 -9.61
CA GLU A 369 10.68 16.67 -10.52
C GLU A 369 11.84 17.58 -10.08
N PRO A 370 12.84 17.83 -10.95
CA PRO A 370 13.05 17.18 -12.24
C PRO A 370 13.42 15.69 -12.07
N PRO A 371 13.09 14.83 -13.06
CA PRO A 371 13.46 13.43 -13.02
C PRO A 371 14.97 13.28 -12.91
N VAL A 372 15.42 12.10 -12.51
CA VAL A 372 16.84 11.74 -12.49
C VAL A 372 17.39 11.84 -13.92
N GLY A 373 18.00 12.99 -14.22
CA GLY A 373 18.50 13.35 -15.54
C GLY A 373 19.89 12.77 -15.77
N TYR A 374 20.05 12.12 -16.93
CA TYR A 374 21.34 11.85 -17.53
C TYR A 374 21.58 12.94 -18.59
N ALA A 375 22.70 13.66 -18.53
CA ALA A 375 23.00 14.70 -19.53
C ALA A 375 23.05 14.09 -20.95
N ASP A 376 22.34 14.70 -21.91
CA ASP A 376 22.43 14.47 -23.36
C ASP A 376 22.45 13.01 -23.82
N GLY A 377 21.70 12.13 -23.17
CA GLY A 377 21.66 10.70 -23.50
C GLY A 377 22.92 9.93 -23.09
N ASP A 378 23.95 10.56 -22.51
CA ASP A 378 25.27 9.99 -22.28
C ASP A 378 25.48 9.37 -20.87
N HIS A 379 24.43 8.96 -20.16
CA HIS A 379 24.52 8.31 -18.85
C HIS A 379 25.45 8.99 -17.83
N HIS A 380 25.53 10.32 -17.79
CA HIS A 380 26.30 11.00 -16.74
C HIS A 380 25.44 11.27 -15.51
N ALA A 381 25.94 10.96 -14.31
CA ALA A 381 25.39 11.41 -13.04
C ALA A 381 25.55 12.92 -12.94
N VAL A 382 24.43 13.63 -12.94
CA VAL A 382 24.36 15.07 -12.74
C VAL A 382 23.77 15.33 -11.35
N PRO A 383 24.45 16.10 -10.49
CA PRO A 383 23.85 16.51 -9.21
C PRO A 383 22.63 17.40 -9.51
N GLY A 384 21.63 17.33 -8.63
CA GLY A 384 20.44 18.16 -8.71
C GLY A 384 20.76 19.64 -8.57
N ASP A 385 19.98 20.45 -9.28
CA ASP A 385 20.04 21.90 -9.16
C ASP A 385 19.20 22.35 -7.95
N GLY A 386 19.87 22.95 -6.96
CA GLY A 386 19.22 23.58 -5.81
C GLY A 386 19.56 22.93 -4.46
N PRO A 387 18.86 23.35 -3.38
CA PRO A 387 19.10 22.83 -2.04
C PRO A 387 18.68 21.36 -1.86
N GLY A 388 19.43 20.61 -1.06
CA GLY A 388 19.11 19.20 -0.80
C GLY A 388 19.29 18.32 -2.04
N LEU A 389 18.36 17.40 -2.25
CA LEU A 389 18.29 16.56 -3.44
C LEU A 389 17.92 17.33 -4.73
N GLY A 390 17.51 18.59 -4.62
CA GLY A 390 17.13 19.41 -5.78
C GLY A 390 15.91 18.86 -6.55
N ALA A 391 15.05 18.07 -5.89
CA ALA A 391 13.89 17.45 -6.51
C ALA A 391 12.66 17.51 -5.61
N ARG A 392 11.47 17.54 -6.22
CA ARG A 392 10.16 17.47 -5.56
C ARG A 392 9.50 16.14 -5.87
N ILE A 393 8.64 15.65 -4.97
CA ILE A 393 7.86 14.43 -5.20
C ILE A 393 6.59 14.79 -5.98
N ASP A 394 6.30 14.09 -7.07
CA ASP A 394 4.97 14.09 -7.67
C ASP A 394 4.05 13.19 -6.83
N TRP A 395 3.35 13.83 -5.90
CA TRP A 395 2.38 13.13 -5.06
C TRP A 395 1.20 12.58 -5.86
N ALA A 396 0.83 13.21 -6.97
CA ALA A 396 -0.40 12.89 -7.70
C ALA A 396 -0.34 11.48 -8.30
N SER A 397 0.84 11.03 -8.75
CA SER A 397 1.05 9.67 -9.25
C SER A 397 1.01 8.61 -8.14
N GLY A 398 1.45 8.97 -6.92
CA GLY A 398 1.70 8.04 -5.83
C GLY A 398 0.61 7.83 -4.80
N VAL A 399 -0.33 8.77 -4.67
CA VAL A 399 -1.32 8.77 -3.57
C VAL A 399 -2.12 7.47 -3.44
N GLY A 400 -2.36 6.76 -4.55
CA GLY A 400 -3.14 5.52 -4.57
C GLY A 400 -2.33 4.25 -4.29
N TYR A 401 -1.02 4.35 -4.12
CA TYR A 401 -0.12 3.21 -3.86
C TYR A 401 0.29 3.11 -2.39
N ILE A 402 -0.12 4.07 -1.55
CA ILE A 402 0.20 4.06 -0.13
C ILE A 402 -0.40 2.80 0.51
N ALA A 403 0.45 2.05 1.21
CA ALA A 403 0.12 0.81 1.88
C ALA A 403 0.16 0.95 3.41
N ARG A 404 1.10 1.73 3.95
CA ARG A 404 1.23 2.01 5.39
C ARG A 404 1.70 3.43 5.63
N ALA A 405 1.46 3.89 6.84
CA ALA A 405 1.82 5.23 7.25
C ALA A 405 2.17 5.26 8.74
N ALA A 406 3.17 6.05 9.11
CA ALA A 406 3.57 6.26 10.50
C ALA A 406 3.97 7.72 10.72
N ASP A 407 3.79 8.22 11.93
CA ASP A 407 4.26 9.53 12.39
C ASP A 407 5.08 9.32 13.67
N GLY A 408 6.08 10.16 13.90
CA GLY A 408 6.82 10.18 15.18
C GLY A 408 5.91 10.51 16.36
N ALA A 409 6.28 10.05 17.55
CA ALA A 409 5.49 10.16 18.76
C ALA A 409 5.03 11.59 19.12
N ARG A 410 5.81 12.62 18.77
CA ARG A 410 5.48 14.04 19.01
C ARG A 410 4.67 14.67 17.88
N SER A 411 4.60 14.04 16.70
CA SER A 411 3.86 14.53 15.53
C SER A 411 2.59 13.76 15.20
N ARG A 412 2.00 13.09 16.19
CA ARG A 412 0.68 12.48 16.01
C ARG A 412 -0.31 13.54 15.53
N ARG A 413 -0.97 13.22 14.42
CA ARG A 413 -1.97 14.10 13.80
C ARG A 413 -3.21 14.15 14.69
N PRO A 414 -3.92 15.29 14.74
CA PRO A 414 -5.28 15.29 15.27
C PRO A 414 -6.14 14.35 14.42
N ARG A 415 -7.10 13.67 15.05
CA ARG A 415 -8.06 12.84 14.32
C ARG A 415 -8.84 13.73 13.35
N PRO A 416 -9.04 13.29 12.10
CA PRO A 416 -9.88 14.03 11.17
C PRO A 416 -11.33 14.05 11.68
N THR A 417 -12.09 15.04 11.22
CA THR A 417 -13.52 15.14 11.47
C THR A 417 -14.30 15.02 10.17
N TYR A 418 -15.40 14.28 10.19
CA TYR A 418 -16.31 14.10 9.06
C TYR A 418 -17.69 14.63 9.46
N ALA A 419 -18.18 15.65 8.74
CA ALA A 419 -19.42 16.36 9.09
C ALA A 419 -19.50 16.79 10.57
N GLY A 420 -18.39 17.32 11.11
CA GLY A 420 -18.33 17.78 12.51
C GLY A 420 -18.17 16.67 13.56
N ARG A 421 -18.14 15.39 13.16
CA ARG A 421 -17.93 14.25 14.04
C ARG A 421 -16.47 13.78 14.00
N PRO A 422 -15.86 13.38 15.12
CA PRO A 422 -14.53 12.77 15.09
C PRO A 422 -14.56 11.45 14.33
N ALA A 423 -13.48 11.13 13.64
CA ALA A 423 -13.33 9.84 12.98
C ALA A 423 -13.33 8.67 13.97
N ASN A 424 -13.93 7.56 13.55
CA ASN A 424 -13.90 6.31 14.28
C ASN A 424 -12.51 5.66 14.24
N GLU A 425 -12.17 4.95 15.31
CA GLU A 425 -10.96 4.13 15.39
C GLU A 425 -11.33 2.66 15.37
N PHE A 426 -10.51 1.86 14.70
CA PHE A 426 -10.69 0.43 14.56
C PHE A 426 -9.36 -0.30 14.82
N ASP A 427 -9.44 -1.49 15.41
CA ASP A 427 -8.29 -2.39 15.53
C ASP A 427 -8.02 -3.06 14.16
N ILE A 428 -7.19 -2.40 13.35
CA ILE A 428 -6.81 -2.90 12.02
C ILE A 428 -5.96 -4.16 12.13
N ASP A 429 -5.06 -4.23 13.11
CA ASP A 429 -4.13 -5.34 13.30
C ASP A 429 -4.88 -6.65 13.57
N ALA A 430 -5.97 -6.59 14.34
CA ALA A 430 -6.85 -7.73 14.55
C ALA A 430 -7.45 -8.29 13.24
N LEU A 431 -7.61 -7.46 12.22
CA LEU A 431 -8.28 -7.79 10.94
C LEU A 431 -7.32 -8.02 9.78
N LEU A 432 -6.02 -7.72 9.92
CA LEU A 432 -4.99 -7.99 8.92
C LEU A 432 -4.94 -9.46 8.42
N PRO A 433 -5.29 -10.50 9.22
CA PRO A 433 -5.41 -11.85 8.69
C PRO A 433 -6.39 -12.00 7.52
N PHE A 434 -7.34 -11.07 7.35
CA PHE A 434 -8.31 -11.05 6.25
C PHE A 434 -7.93 -10.12 5.10
N ALA A 435 -6.73 -9.52 5.14
CA ALA A 435 -6.24 -8.70 4.05
C ALA A 435 -6.00 -9.53 2.78
N SER A 436 -6.44 -9.05 1.62
CA SER A 436 -6.02 -9.59 0.33
C SER A 436 -4.65 -9.07 -0.10
N GLY A 437 -4.06 -9.64 -1.15
CA GLY A 437 -2.74 -9.20 -1.65
C GLY A 437 -2.70 -7.71 -2.04
N ASN A 438 -3.85 -7.14 -2.42
CA ASN A 438 -4.02 -5.71 -2.69
C ASN A 438 -4.37 -4.87 -1.44
N GLY A 439 -4.27 -5.41 -0.22
CA GLY A 439 -4.40 -4.67 1.03
C GLY A 439 -5.84 -4.47 1.54
N ASP A 440 -6.85 -4.84 0.76
CA ASP A 440 -8.25 -4.76 1.18
C ASP A 440 -8.55 -5.77 2.29
N ILE A 441 -9.25 -5.35 3.34
CA ILE A 441 -9.65 -6.22 4.44
C ILE A 441 -11.04 -6.82 4.16
N ARG A 442 -11.11 -8.14 3.95
CA ARG A 442 -12.34 -8.83 3.54
C ARG A 442 -13.08 -9.46 4.72
N VAL A 443 -13.83 -8.65 5.44
CA VAL A 443 -14.47 -9.02 6.72
C VAL A 443 -15.95 -9.37 6.66
N THR A 444 -16.63 -9.25 5.51
CA THR A 444 -18.08 -9.53 5.43
C THR A 444 -18.47 -10.94 5.92
N THR A 445 -17.81 -12.00 5.41
CA THR A 445 -18.10 -13.38 5.86
C THR A 445 -17.66 -13.61 7.31
N PRO A 446 -16.46 -13.18 7.77
CA PRO A 446 -16.10 -13.21 9.19
C PRO A 446 -17.12 -12.56 10.13
N LEU A 447 -17.70 -11.40 9.76
CA LEU A 447 -18.70 -10.71 10.59
C LEU A 447 -20.03 -11.48 10.66
N ILE A 448 -20.45 -12.15 9.58
CA ILE A 448 -21.62 -13.03 9.58
C ILE A 448 -21.36 -14.29 10.42
N GLU A 449 -20.17 -14.88 10.31
CA GLU A 449 -19.79 -16.02 11.14
C GLU A 449 -19.73 -15.65 12.64
N ARG A 450 -19.17 -14.49 12.97
CA ARG A 450 -19.22 -13.93 14.34
C ARG A 450 -20.66 -13.81 14.83
N ALA A 451 -21.53 -13.18 14.04
CA ALA A 451 -22.94 -13.01 14.40
C ALA A 451 -23.65 -14.35 14.65
N ALA A 452 -23.39 -15.37 13.81
CA ALA A 452 -23.93 -16.71 13.99
C ALA A 452 -23.42 -17.38 15.28
N LEU A 453 -22.10 -17.42 15.47
CA LEU A 453 -21.48 -18.04 16.65
C LEU A 453 -21.92 -17.35 17.94
N ARG A 454 -21.99 -16.02 17.97
CA ARG A 454 -22.49 -15.27 19.15
C ARG A 454 -23.91 -15.64 19.52
N ARG A 455 -24.72 -16.09 18.57
CA ARG A 455 -26.11 -16.53 18.80
C ARG A 455 -26.24 -18.04 19.05
N GLY A 456 -25.13 -18.76 19.23
CA GLY A 456 -25.17 -20.19 19.50
C GLY A 456 -25.38 -21.07 18.27
N LEU A 457 -25.35 -20.51 17.06
CA LEU A 457 -25.37 -21.30 15.83
C LEU A 457 -23.97 -21.84 15.56
N ASP A 458 -23.88 -23.12 15.23
CA ASP A 458 -22.66 -23.72 14.72
C ASP A 458 -22.40 -23.26 13.29
N THR A 459 -21.14 -23.24 12.84
CA THR A 459 -20.80 -22.74 11.50
C THR A 459 -19.99 -23.72 10.68
N VAL A 460 -20.21 -23.67 9.38
CA VAL A 460 -19.38 -24.37 8.38
C VAL A 460 -18.93 -23.37 7.34
N ARG A 461 -17.63 -23.16 7.23
CA ARG A 461 -17.00 -22.41 6.15
C ARG A 461 -16.62 -23.39 5.03
N LEU A 462 -17.33 -23.29 3.90
CA LEU A 462 -17.03 -24.04 2.67
C LEU A 462 -15.95 -23.34 1.81
N SER A 463 -15.75 -22.06 2.05
CA SER A 463 -14.69 -21.26 1.43
C SER A 463 -14.46 -19.99 2.25
N ARG A 464 -13.57 -19.12 1.78
CA ARG A 464 -13.40 -17.77 2.33
C ARG A 464 -14.66 -16.91 2.21
N ARG A 465 -15.63 -17.26 1.35
CA ARG A 465 -16.84 -16.45 1.06
C ARG A 465 -18.15 -17.04 1.57
N ILE A 466 -18.24 -18.36 1.66
CA ILE A 466 -19.48 -19.07 1.93
C ILE A 466 -19.45 -19.60 3.36
N VAL A 467 -20.49 -19.27 4.12
CA VAL A 467 -20.73 -19.77 5.47
C VAL A 467 -22.14 -20.36 5.56
N LEU A 468 -22.23 -21.54 6.19
CA LEU A 468 -23.47 -22.12 6.65
C LEU A 468 -23.54 -21.91 8.17
N ALA A 469 -24.70 -21.51 8.69
CA ALA A 469 -24.97 -21.43 10.11
C ALA A 469 -26.07 -22.45 10.46
N ASP A 470 -25.80 -23.33 11.43
CA ASP A 470 -26.62 -24.49 11.74
C ASP A 470 -27.01 -24.52 13.22
N HIS A 471 -28.12 -25.20 13.53
CA HIS A 471 -28.66 -25.36 14.88
C HIS A 471 -29.54 -26.60 14.92
N SER A 472 -29.67 -27.25 16.09
CA SER A 472 -30.51 -28.45 16.25
C SER A 472 -31.96 -28.26 15.83
N ASP A 473 -32.45 -27.02 15.97
CA ASP A 473 -33.84 -26.65 15.71
C ASP A 473 -34.08 -26.24 14.25
N LEU A 474 -33.03 -26.17 13.43
CA LEU A 474 -33.13 -25.88 12.00
C LEU A 474 -33.35 -27.17 11.20
N ALA A 475 -34.35 -27.16 10.31
CA ALA A 475 -34.53 -28.24 9.35
C ALA A 475 -33.42 -28.26 8.28
N THR A 476 -32.88 -27.07 7.95
CA THR A 476 -31.76 -26.88 7.03
C THR A 476 -30.88 -25.73 7.50
N PRO A 477 -29.55 -25.81 7.35
CA PRO A 477 -28.66 -24.71 7.72
C PRO A 477 -28.98 -23.41 6.98
N LEU A 478 -28.82 -22.28 7.67
CA LEU A 478 -28.88 -20.95 7.06
C LEU A 478 -27.66 -20.76 6.15
N PHE A 479 -27.90 -20.23 4.94
CA PHE A 479 -26.86 -20.05 3.92
C PHE A 479 -26.56 -18.57 3.68
N PHE A 480 -25.27 -18.21 3.68
CA PHE A 480 -24.83 -16.85 3.40
C PHE A 480 -23.70 -16.77 2.36
N SER A 481 -23.82 -15.83 1.40
CA SER A 481 -22.80 -15.59 0.37
C SER A 481 -22.65 -14.12 -0.07
N PRO A 482 -21.69 -13.40 0.51
CA PRO A 482 -21.32 -13.35 1.93
C PRO A 482 -22.43 -12.79 2.82
N ASN A 483 -23.13 -11.76 2.38
CA ASN A 483 -24.18 -11.06 3.13
C ASN A 483 -25.56 -11.21 2.47
N MET A 484 -25.64 -11.97 1.37
CA MET A 484 -26.90 -12.40 0.79
C MET A 484 -27.40 -13.61 1.57
N SER A 485 -28.66 -13.57 2.01
CA SER A 485 -29.35 -14.71 2.62
C SER A 485 -30.10 -15.55 1.58
N ALA A 486 -30.54 -16.74 1.95
CA ALA A 486 -31.41 -17.59 1.12
C ALA A 486 -32.82 -17.00 0.88
N TRP A 487 -33.20 -15.95 1.62
CA TRP A 487 -34.54 -15.37 1.61
C TRP A 487 -34.73 -14.21 0.62
N ILE A 488 -33.74 -13.95 -0.22
CA ILE A 488 -33.87 -13.03 -1.34
C ILE A 488 -34.24 -13.83 -2.60
N ALA A 489 -35.44 -13.60 -3.11
CA ALA A 489 -35.92 -14.29 -4.30
C ALA A 489 -35.16 -13.85 -5.56
N ARG A 490 -34.90 -14.79 -6.48
CA ARG A 490 -34.27 -14.46 -7.78
C ARG A 490 -35.01 -13.36 -8.58
N PRO A 491 -36.36 -13.36 -8.66
CA PRO A 491 -37.08 -12.25 -9.30
C PRO A 491 -36.79 -10.90 -8.65
N ALA A 492 -36.71 -10.82 -7.31
CA ALA A 492 -36.37 -9.58 -6.61
C ALA A 492 -34.96 -9.07 -7.01
N GLN A 493 -33.99 -9.98 -7.21
CA GLN A 493 -32.65 -9.63 -7.70
C GLN A 493 -32.68 -9.13 -9.15
N GLN A 494 -33.54 -9.70 -10.00
CA GLN A 494 -33.70 -9.25 -11.39
C GLN A 494 -34.34 -7.87 -11.46
N VAL A 495 -35.38 -7.62 -10.67
CA VAL A 495 -36.04 -6.31 -10.58
C VAL A 495 -35.04 -5.25 -10.10
N THR A 496 -34.38 -5.50 -8.97
CA THR A 496 -33.41 -4.54 -8.37
C THR A 496 -32.13 -4.35 -9.21
N GLY A 497 -31.80 -5.30 -10.09
CA GLY A 497 -30.69 -5.18 -11.04
C GLY A 497 -30.98 -4.32 -12.26
N ASP A 498 -32.23 -3.91 -12.47
CA ASP A 498 -32.66 -3.10 -13.60
C ASP A 498 -33.34 -1.82 -13.11
N LYS A 499 -32.70 -0.67 -13.39
CA LYS A 499 -33.14 0.62 -12.84
C LYS A 499 -34.53 1.04 -13.36
N GLU A 500 -34.91 0.62 -14.57
CA GLU A 500 -36.23 0.95 -15.13
C GLU A 500 -37.32 0.14 -14.44
N LEU A 501 -37.13 -1.19 -14.34
CA LEU A 501 -38.06 -2.07 -13.66
C LEU A 501 -38.22 -1.70 -12.18
N THR A 502 -37.10 -1.41 -11.50
CA THR A 502 -37.13 -0.94 -10.11
C THR A 502 -37.96 0.33 -9.98
N ARG A 503 -37.72 1.32 -10.85
CA ARG A 503 -38.44 2.59 -10.80
C ARG A 503 -39.93 2.42 -11.03
N GLN A 504 -40.33 1.57 -11.98
CA GLN A 504 -41.74 1.29 -12.25
C GLN A 504 -42.41 0.68 -11.02
N VAL A 505 -41.81 -0.36 -10.43
CA VAL A 505 -42.34 -1.02 -9.22
C VAL A 505 -42.47 -0.06 -8.05
N LEU A 506 -41.45 0.79 -7.82
CA LEU A 506 -41.49 1.79 -6.76
C LEU A 506 -42.58 2.85 -7.01
N ARG A 507 -42.69 3.34 -8.24
CA ARG A 507 -43.71 4.34 -8.62
C ARG A 507 -45.13 3.80 -8.43
N ASP A 508 -45.38 2.57 -8.86
CA ASP A 508 -46.69 1.92 -8.72
C ASP A 508 -47.07 1.70 -7.24
N ALA A 509 -46.09 1.59 -6.35
CA ALA A 509 -46.26 1.51 -4.90
C ALA A 509 -46.34 2.90 -4.20
N GLY A 510 -46.34 4.01 -4.95
CA GLY A 510 -46.38 5.36 -4.39
C GLY A 510 -45.10 5.76 -3.65
N VAL A 511 -43.96 5.15 -4.01
CA VAL A 511 -42.63 5.53 -3.53
C VAL A 511 -42.06 6.59 -4.47
N PRO A 512 -41.70 7.79 -3.98
CA PRO A 512 -41.07 8.83 -4.79
C PRO A 512 -39.79 8.35 -5.48
N VAL A 513 -39.74 8.56 -6.79
CA VAL A 513 -38.60 8.24 -7.66
C VAL A 513 -38.39 9.38 -8.67
N PRO A 514 -37.16 9.59 -9.18
CA PRO A 514 -36.92 10.59 -10.21
C PRO A 514 -37.81 10.39 -11.44
N GLN A 515 -38.26 11.49 -12.06
CA GLN A 515 -38.90 11.44 -13.36
C GLN A 515 -37.85 11.09 -14.41
N GLY A 516 -38.02 10.00 -15.15
CA GLY A 516 -37.03 9.60 -16.15
C GLY A 516 -37.51 8.49 -17.06
N ALA A 517 -36.72 8.26 -18.11
CA ALA A 517 -36.95 7.23 -19.12
C ALA A 517 -35.61 6.59 -19.57
N ALA A 518 -35.68 5.35 -20.04
CA ALA A 518 -34.56 4.64 -20.66
C ALA A 518 -34.53 4.84 -22.18
N PHE A 519 -33.32 4.90 -22.74
CA PHE A 519 -33.03 5.10 -24.15
C PHE A 519 -31.98 4.08 -24.61
N GLY A 520 -32.13 3.59 -25.84
CA GLY A 520 -31.14 2.77 -26.52
C GLY A 520 -29.88 3.56 -26.87
N PRO A 521 -28.74 2.87 -27.14
CA PRO A 521 -27.47 3.51 -27.45
C PRO A 521 -27.53 4.43 -28.69
N ASP A 522 -28.43 4.14 -29.62
CA ASP A 522 -28.61 4.89 -30.87
C ASP A 522 -29.67 6.01 -30.76
N GLU A 523 -30.35 6.14 -29.61
CA GLU A 523 -31.47 7.07 -29.41
C GLU A 523 -31.04 8.42 -28.79
N VAL A 524 -29.83 8.88 -29.13
CA VAL A 524 -29.21 10.07 -28.50
C VAL A 524 -30.07 11.33 -28.67
N ASP A 525 -30.59 11.59 -29.86
CA ASP A 525 -31.38 12.80 -30.12
C ASP A 525 -32.72 12.80 -29.37
N ALA A 526 -33.38 11.64 -29.29
CA ALA A 526 -34.60 11.48 -28.51
C ALA A 526 -34.33 11.69 -27.00
N ALA A 527 -33.21 11.16 -26.51
CA ALA A 527 -32.77 11.33 -25.13
C ALA A 527 -32.48 12.79 -24.78
N VAL A 528 -31.82 13.53 -25.69
CA VAL A 528 -31.55 14.97 -25.55
C VAL A 528 -32.85 15.76 -25.55
N GLN A 529 -33.78 15.47 -26.47
CA GLN A 529 -35.08 16.14 -26.52
C GLN A 529 -35.87 15.91 -25.22
N TYR A 530 -35.86 14.68 -24.70
CA TYR A 530 -36.49 14.35 -23.43
C TYR A 530 -35.81 15.07 -22.25
N ALA A 531 -34.47 15.08 -22.21
CA ALA A 531 -33.71 15.82 -21.20
C ALA A 531 -34.11 17.30 -21.19
N MET A 532 -34.16 17.95 -22.35
CA MET A 532 -34.54 19.36 -22.45
C MET A 532 -35.99 19.61 -22.05
N SER A 533 -36.89 18.64 -22.24
CA SER A 533 -38.25 18.72 -21.72
C SER A 533 -38.31 18.75 -20.19
N ILE A 534 -37.43 18.00 -19.51
CA ILE A 534 -37.27 18.06 -18.05
C ILE A 534 -36.64 19.39 -17.63
N VAL A 535 -35.59 19.85 -18.34
CA VAL A 535 -34.96 21.15 -18.04
C VAL A 535 -35.96 22.29 -18.12
N SER A 536 -36.85 22.28 -19.11
CA SER A 536 -37.90 23.31 -19.28
C SER A 536 -38.89 23.39 -18.12
N GLN A 537 -38.97 22.35 -17.27
CA GLN A 537 -39.80 22.31 -16.06
C GLN A 537 -39.09 22.94 -14.84
N GLY A 538 -37.86 23.46 -15.01
CA GLY A 538 -37.12 24.16 -13.98
C GLY A 538 -36.21 23.27 -13.11
N THR A 539 -35.89 22.06 -13.57
CA THR A 539 -34.92 21.17 -12.90
C THR A 539 -33.75 20.83 -13.84
N HIS A 540 -32.78 20.05 -13.35
CA HIS A 540 -31.63 19.59 -14.14
C HIS A 540 -31.78 18.11 -14.46
N VAL A 541 -30.83 17.58 -15.22
CA VAL A 541 -30.89 16.20 -15.70
C VAL A 541 -29.67 15.41 -15.26
N VAL A 542 -29.88 14.11 -15.08
CA VAL A 542 -28.86 13.10 -14.82
C VAL A 542 -28.87 12.10 -15.97
N VAL A 543 -27.69 11.79 -16.49
CA VAL A 543 -27.47 10.71 -17.46
C VAL A 543 -26.71 9.59 -16.76
N LYS A 544 -27.23 8.36 -16.79
CA LYS A 544 -26.61 7.19 -16.16
C LYS A 544 -26.85 5.91 -16.96
N PRO A 545 -25.97 4.89 -16.89
CA PRO A 545 -26.24 3.62 -17.54
C PRO A 545 -27.43 2.91 -16.87
N SER A 546 -28.25 2.22 -17.68
CA SER A 546 -29.41 1.44 -17.21
C SER A 546 -29.00 0.34 -16.24
N ARG A 547 -27.84 -0.27 -16.51
CA ARG A 547 -27.18 -1.26 -15.65
C ARG A 547 -25.77 -0.78 -15.33
N GLY A 548 -25.39 -0.85 -14.06
CA GLY A 548 -24.07 -0.41 -13.65
C GLY A 548 -23.93 -0.42 -12.14
N LEU A 549 -22.70 -0.39 -11.66
CA LEU A 549 -22.35 -0.37 -10.24
C LEU A 549 -21.39 0.81 -9.99
N HIS A 550 -21.38 1.32 -8.76
CA HIS A 550 -20.40 2.31 -8.26
C HIS A 550 -20.37 3.63 -9.04
N GLY A 551 -21.51 4.11 -9.55
CA GLY A 551 -21.61 5.43 -10.18
C GLY A 551 -20.78 5.66 -11.45
N THR A 552 -20.14 4.61 -12.01
CA THR A 552 -19.38 4.74 -13.25
C THR A 552 -20.30 5.09 -14.42
N GLY A 553 -19.96 6.14 -15.17
CA GLY A 553 -20.78 6.65 -16.27
C GLY A 553 -21.98 7.48 -15.80
N VAL A 554 -22.05 7.91 -14.54
CA VAL A 554 -23.09 8.82 -14.05
C VAL A 554 -22.63 10.26 -14.21
N SER A 555 -23.41 11.07 -14.92
CA SER A 555 -23.23 12.51 -15.07
C SER A 555 -24.44 13.23 -14.49
N THR A 556 -24.23 14.22 -13.62
CA THR A 556 -25.28 14.91 -12.84
C THR A 556 -25.23 16.41 -13.08
N ASP A 557 -26.29 17.14 -12.69
CA ASP A 557 -26.40 18.60 -12.80
C ASP A 557 -26.24 19.11 -14.25
N LEU A 558 -26.81 18.37 -15.22
CA LEU A 558 -26.78 18.71 -16.65
C LEU A 558 -27.91 19.69 -16.98
N ARG A 559 -27.58 20.82 -17.60
CA ARG A 559 -28.51 21.94 -17.79
C ARG A 559 -28.77 22.25 -19.26
N GLU A 560 -27.78 22.02 -20.11
CA GLU A 560 -27.87 22.36 -21.53
C GLU A 560 -27.77 21.12 -22.41
N GLU A 561 -28.26 21.21 -23.65
CA GLU A 561 -28.14 20.14 -24.64
C GLU A 561 -26.68 19.68 -24.83
N ALA A 562 -25.74 20.62 -24.85
CA ALA A 562 -24.31 20.33 -24.98
C ALA A 562 -23.79 19.47 -23.81
N ASP A 563 -24.24 19.75 -22.59
CA ASP A 563 -23.88 18.97 -21.40
C ASP A 563 -24.40 17.52 -21.51
N VAL A 564 -25.65 17.36 -21.93
CA VAL A 564 -26.30 16.05 -22.08
C VAL A 564 -25.60 15.22 -23.15
N ARG A 565 -25.30 15.82 -24.32
CA ARG A 565 -24.56 15.13 -25.39
C ARG A 565 -23.17 14.72 -24.92
N LYS A 566 -22.44 15.62 -24.26
CA LYS A 566 -21.12 15.31 -23.69
C LYS A 566 -21.19 14.17 -22.67
N ALA A 567 -22.18 14.20 -21.78
CA ALA A 567 -22.40 13.14 -20.80
C ALA A 567 -22.67 11.78 -21.45
N ILE A 568 -23.48 11.73 -22.51
CA ILE A 568 -23.74 10.51 -23.30
C ILE A 568 -22.44 10.04 -23.97
N THR A 569 -21.67 10.92 -24.62
CA THR A 569 -20.38 10.56 -25.21
C THR A 569 -19.42 9.99 -24.17
N THR A 570 -19.24 10.66 -23.02
CA THR A 570 -18.41 10.15 -21.93
C THR A 570 -18.89 8.79 -21.42
N LEU A 571 -20.22 8.57 -21.33
CA LEU A 571 -20.78 7.27 -20.99
C LEU A 571 -20.41 6.20 -22.04
N THR A 572 -20.43 6.53 -23.33
CA THR A 572 -20.04 5.60 -24.41
C THR A 572 -18.57 5.20 -24.39
N GLU A 573 -17.70 6.04 -23.85
CA GLU A 573 -16.26 5.75 -23.66
C GLU A 573 -15.99 4.81 -22.48
N THR A 574 -17.00 4.57 -21.62
CA THR A 574 -16.89 3.61 -20.52
C THR A 574 -17.15 2.17 -20.97
N LYS A 575 -16.93 1.20 -20.06
CA LYS A 575 -17.30 -0.21 -20.27
C LYS A 575 -18.81 -0.46 -20.50
N PHE A 576 -19.65 0.56 -20.33
CA PHE A 576 -21.09 0.51 -20.57
C PHE A 576 -21.48 1.08 -21.93
N GLY A 577 -20.52 1.50 -22.76
CA GLY A 577 -20.78 1.93 -24.13
C GLY A 577 -21.55 0.87 -24.93
N GLY A 578 -22.50 1.32 -25.74
CA GLY A 578 -23.39 0.45 -26.51
C GLY A 578 -24.51 -0.21 -25.71
N GLN A 579 -24.66 0.09 -24.41
CA GLN A 579 -25.79 -0.37 -23.60
C GLN A 579 -26.86 0.72 -23.46
N PRO A 580 -28.12 0.36 -23.15
CA PRO A 580 -29.15 1.34 -22.85
C PRO A 580 -28.75 2.22 -21.65
N PHE A 581 -29.18 3.48 -21.67
CA PHE A 581 -28.94 4.46 -20.62
C PHE A 581 -30.25 5.11 -20.18
N VAL A 582 -30.22 5.82 -19.06
CA VAL A 582 -31.36 6.48 -18.44
C VAL A 582 -31.09 7.97 -18.39
N VAL A 583 -32.10 8.75 -18.74
CA VAL A 583 -32.17 10.20 -18.53
C VAL A 583 -33.25 10.47 -17.49
N GLU A 584 -32.89 11.13 -16.39
CA GLU A 584 -33.82 11.41 -15.29
C GLU A 584 -33.63 12.80 -14.67
N SER A 585 -34.64 13.29 -13.95
CA SER A 585 -34.61 14.54 -13.21
C SER A 585 -33.58 14.49 -12.08
N TYR A 586 -32.81 15.55 -11.95
CA TYR A 586 -31.95 15.77 -10.79
C TYR A 586 -32.79 16.00 -9.53
N VAL A 587 -32.44 15.29 -8.46
CA VAL A 587 -33.08 15.44 -7.14
C VAL A 587 -32.07 16.16 -6.22
N PRO A 588 -32.40 17.35 -5.70
CA PRO A 588 -31.52 18.07 -4.79
C PRO A 588 -31.47 17.35 -3.43
N GLY A 589 -30.35 17.49 -2.73
CA GLY A 589 -30.14 16.89 -1.42
C GLY A 589 -28.82 16.15 -1.34
N ASP A 590 -28.63 15.45 -0.23
CA ASP A 590 -27.50 14.57 0.02
C ASP A 590 -27.84 13.11 -0.29
N ASP A 591 -26.82 12.31 -0.53
CA ASP A 591 -26.94 10.89 -0.89
C ASP A 591 -26.87 10.00 0.37
N TYR A 592 -27.94 9.28 0.69
CA TYR A 592 -28.03 8.39 1.85
C TYR A 592 -28.19 6.93 1.44
N ARG A 593 -27.49 6.03 2.13
CA ARG A 593 -27.73 4.58 2.08
C ARG A 593 -28.45 4.15 3.35
N LEU A 594 -29.72 3.78 3.24
CA LEU A 594 -30.49 3.15 4.30
C LEU A 594 -30.43 1.62 4.15
N LEU A 595 -30.06 0.89 5.20
CA LEU A 595 -30.13 -0.57 5.21
C LEU A 595 -31.38 -1.02 5.93
N VAL A 596 -32.30 -1.64 5.20
CA VAL A 596 -33.52 -2.23 5.75
C VAL A 596 -33.31 -3.73 5.92
N VAL A 597 -33.63 -4.25 7.11
CA VAL A 597 -33.63 -5.68 7.45
C VAL A 597 -34.93 -6.00 8.16
N GLY A 598 -35.73 -6.93 7.62
CA GLY A 598 -36.96 -7.39 8.27
C GLY A 598 -37.99 -6.27 8.53
N GLY A 599 -38.08 -5.29 7.63
CA GLY A 599 -39.02 -4.16 7.75
C GLY A 599 -38.59 -3.06 8.71
N GLN A 600 -37.33 -3.05 9.16
CA GLN A 600 -36.76 -1.99 10.01
C GLN A 600 -35.48 -1.45 9.37
N VAL A 601 -35.25 -0.15 9.48
CA VAL A 601 -33.96 0.46 9.10
C VAL A 601 -32.97 0.27 10.23
N VAL A 602 -31.89 -0.47 9.97
CA VAL A 602 -30.86 -0.78 10.98
C VAL A 602 -29.62 0.10 10.87
N SER A 603 -29.50 0.87 9.79
CA SER A 603 -28.43 1.86 9.61
C SER A 603 -28.79 2.86 8.51
N VAL A 604 -28.38 4.11 8.70
CA VAL A 604 -28.43 5.17 7.68
C VAL A 604 -27.04 5.78 7.56
N VAL A 605 -26.49 5.77 6.34
CA VAL A 605 -25.16 6.30 6.04
C VAL A 605 -25.27 7.44 5.04
N LEU A 606 -24.90 8.65 5.47
CA LEU A 606 -24.64 9.79 4.60
C LEU A 606 -23.36 9.51 3.80
N LYS A 607 -23.47 9.60 2.47
CA LYS A 607 -22.38 9.39 1.52
C LYS A 607 -21.94 10.73 0.92
N ARG A 608 -20.85 11.29 1.44
CA ARG A 608 -20.32 12.55 0.88
C ARG A 608 -19.34 12.28 -0.27
N PRO A 609 -19.34 13.09 -1.34
CA PRO A 609 -18.35 12.99 -2.40
C PRO A 609 -16.91 13.14 -1.88
N ALA A 610 -15.97 12.55 -2.60
CA ALA A 610 -14.55 12.72 -2.32
C ALA A 610 -14.19 14.21 -2.32
N SER A 611 -13.47 14.66 -1.29
CA SER A 611 -13.08 16.06 -1.10
C SER A 611 -11.86 16.18 -0.21
N VAL A 612 -11.24 17.35 -0.18
CA VAL A 612 -10.23 17.75 0.81
C VAL A 612 -10.53 19.16 1.31
N ILE A 613 -10.06 19.51 2.50
CA ILE A 613 -10.19 20.86 3.07
C ILE A 613 -8.81 21.52 3.03
N GLY A 614 -8.73 22.72 2.47
CA GLY A 614 -7.50 23.51 2.43
C GLY A 614 -7.02 23.88 3.83
N ASP A 615 -5.70 23.79 4.04
CA ASP A 615 -5.03 24.28 5.25
C ASP A 615 -4.21 25.57 4.98
N GLY A 616 -4.22 26.07 3.73
CA GLY A 616 -3.46 27.24 3.30
C GLY A 616 -1.97 27.01 3.04
N THR A 617 -1.47 25.79 3.22
CA THR A 617 -0.03 25.47 3.12
C THR A 617 0.27 24.26 2.26
N SER A 618 -0.57 23.23 2.28
CA SER A 618 -0.40 22.00 1.52
C SER A 618 -1.09 22.05 0.17
N THR A 619 -0.47 21.40 -0.80
CA THR A 619 -1.10 21.20 -2.12
C THR A 619 -2.26 20.23 -2.01
N ILE A 620 -3.18 20.23 -2.98
CA ILE A 620 -4.27 19.26 -3.05
C ILE A 620 -3.73 17.83 -3.04
N ALA A 621 -2.63 17.54 -3.74
CA ALA A 621 -2.00 16.23 -3.74
C ALA A 621 -1.51 15.82 -2.35
N GLU A 622 -0.89 16.72 -1.59
CA GLU A 622 -0.49 16.47 -0.21
C GLU A 622 -1.69 16.25 0.71
N LEU A 623 -2.76 17.05 0.57
CA LEU A 623 -4.00 16.87 1.33
C LEU A 623 -4.64 15.50 1.04
N VAL A 624 -4.57 15.04 -0.21
CA VAL A 624 -5.02 13.69 -0.60
C VAL A 624 -4.15 12.61 0.04
N VAL A 625 -2.82 12.79 0.11
CA VAL A 625 -1.94 11.89 0.87
C VAL A 625 -2.38 11.80 2.32
N GLN A 626 -2.62 12.94 2.98
CA GLN A 626 -3.07 12.98 4.37
C GLN A 626 -4.40 12.22 4.54
N LYS A 627 -5.39 12.51 3.69
CA LYS A 627 -6.68 11.82 3.72
C LYS A 627 -6.56 10.32 3.47
N ASN A 628 -5.69 9.90 2.54
CA ASN A 628 -5.47 8.48 2.28
C ASN A 628 -4.82 7.76 3.46
N ARG A 629 -3.94 8.42 4.22
CA ARG A 629 -3.42 7.85 5.47
C ARG A 629 -4.54 7.59 6.46
N ASP A 630 -5.45 8.55 6.66
CA ASP A 630 -6.60 8.35 7.56
C ASP A 630 -7.50 7.21 7.08
N ARG A 631 -7.65 7.05 5.76
CA ARG A 631 -8.43 5.94 5.17
C ARG A 631 -7.78 4.57 5.35
N LEU A 632 -6.45 4.49 5.51
CA LEU A 632 -5.75 3.24 5.80
C LEU A 632 -6.06 2.68 7.19
N GLU A 633 -6.46 3.55 8.12
CA GLU A 633 -6.84 3.23 9.51
C GLU A 633 -8.29 2.76 9.67
N ASN A 634 -9.03 2.62 8.57
CA ASN A 634 -10.39 2.10 8.58
C ASN A 634 -10.50 0.82 7.71
N PRO A 635 -11.06 -0.30 8.24
CA PRO A 635 -11.09 -1.58 7.53
C PRO A 635 -11.81 -1.54 6.19
N HIS A 636 -12.82 -0.69 6.06
CA HIS A 636 -13.56 -0.50 4.82
C HIS A 636 -12.80 0.38 3.82
N THR A 637 -12.31 1.55 4.25
CA THR A 637 -11.74 2.55 3.33
C THR A 637 -10.29 2.30 2.92
N ARG A 638 -9.58 1.39 3.60
CA ARG A 638 -8.19 1.01 3.28
C ARG A 638 -8.01 0.53 1.84
N GLY A 639 -9.04 -0.11 1.28
CA GLY A 639 -9.09 -0.54 -0.13
C GLY A 639 -9.63 0.52 -1.11
N CYS A 640 -10.01 1.70 -0.61
CA CYS A 640 -10.76 2.73 -1.33
C CYS A 640 -10.03 4.08 -1.29
N LEU A 641 -8.73 4.07 -1.56
CA LEU A 641 -7.89 5.28 -1.55
C LEU A 641 -8.25 6.23 -2.70
N LEU A 642 -8.17 7.54 -2.44
CA LEU A 642 -8.28 8.58 -3.45
C LEU A 642 -7.13 8.50 -4.45
N ARG A 643 -7.42 8.82 -5.72
CA ARG A 643 -6.48 8.84 -6.84
C ARG A 643 -6.75 10.04 -7.73
N PHE A 644 -5.73 10.53 -8.43
CA PHE A 644 -5.88 11.55 -9.48
C PHE A 644 -6.23 10.91 -10.83
N GLY A 645 -7.36 10.21 -10.87
CA GLY A 645 -7.93 9.66 -12.11
C GLY A 645 -8.69 10.71 -12.94
N THR A 646 -9.33 10.26 -14.02
CA THR A 646 -10.09 11.12 -14.93
C THR A 646 -11.19 11.93 -14.22
N ASP A 647 -11.97 11.32 -13.32
CA ASP A 647 -13.03 12.02 -12.57
C ASP A 647 -12.44 13.11 -11.67
N THR A 648 -11.43 12.78 -10.86
CA THR A 648 -10.75 13.75 -9.98
C THR A 648 -10.19 14.94 -10.76
N ARG A 649 -9.50 14.69 -11.88
CA ARG A 649 -8.94 15.75 -12.73
C ARG A 649 -10.04 16.62 -13.34
N HIS A 650 -11.11 16.02 -13.84
CA HIS A 650 -12.27 16.75 -14.35
C HIS A 650 -12.86 17.72 -13.32
N TRP A 651 -13.01 17.30 -12.05
CA TRP A 651 -13.52 18.16 -10.99
C TRP A 651 -12.57 19.28 -10.59
N LEU A 652 -11.26 19.01 -10.59
CA LEU A 652 -10.25 20.04 -10.36
C LEU A 652 -10.26 21.10 -11.47
N ASP A 653 -10.30 20.68 -12.73
CA ASP A 653 -10.36 21.58 -13.89
C ASP A 653 -11.59 22.49 -13.85
N ARG A 654 -12.77 21.94 -13.46
CA ARG A 654 -14.01 22.73 -13.30
C ARG A 654 -13.91 23.79 -12.21
N GLN A 655 -13.04 23.59 -11.22
CA GLN A 655 -12.74 24.55 -10.15
C GLN A 655 -11.53 25.44 -10.48
N GLY A 656 -10.89 25.27 -11.64
CA GLY A 656 -9.67 25.99 -12.02
C GLY A 656 -8.46 25.62 -11.15
N LEU A 657 -8.44 24.40 -10.61
CA LEU A 657 -7.41 23.90 -9.71
C LEU A 657 -6.60 22.77 -10.36
N THR A 658 -5.39 22.55 -9.87
CA THR A 658 -4.52 21.42 -10.22
C THR A 658 -4.10 20.67 -8.95
N PRO A 659 -3.54 19.45 -9.04
CA PRO A 659 -3.03 18.75 -7.86
C PRO A 659 -1.99 19.56 -7.05
N GLU A 660 -1.28 20.48 -7.69
CA GLU A 660 -0.23 21.34 -7.11
C GLU A 660 -0.79 22.64 -6.51
N SER A 661 -2.08 22.93 -6.72
CA SER A 661 -2.72 24.11 -6.15
C SER A 661 -2.80 24.01 -4.63
N VAL A 662 -2.59 25.12 -3.92
CA VAL A 662 -2.70 25.24 -2.46
C VAL A 662 -4.00 25.96 -2.11
N PRO A 663 -5.05 25.26 -1.63
CA PRO A 663 -6.32 25.89 -1.30
C PRO A 663 -6.21 26.69 0.00
N ALA A 664 -6.94 27.81 0.09
CA ALA A 664 -7.01 28.62 1.30
C ALA A 664 -7.55 27.83 2.51
N PRO A 665 -7.21 28.22 3.75
CA PRO A 665 -7.70 27.54 4.95
C PRO A 665 -9.23 27.46 4.99
N GLY A 666 -9.76 26.26 5.21
CA GLY A 666 -11.21 26.00 5.30
C GLY A 666 -11.92 25.84 3.94
N THR A 667 -11.24 26.03 2.82
CA THR A 667 -11.83 25.86 1.49
C THR A 667 -12.03 24.37 1.19
N ALA A 668 -13.28 23.94 0.97
CA ALA A 668 -13.58 22.59 0.53
C ALA A 668 -13.33 22.44 -0.98
N VAL A 669 -12.45 21.51 -1.35
CA VAL A 669 -12.16 21.15 -2.74
C VAL A 669 -12.83 19.83 -3.06
N ARG A 670 -13.72 19.85 -4.06
CA ARG A 670 -14.39 18.63 -4.54
C ARG A 670 -13.48 17.83 -5.48
N LEU A 671 -13.44 16.52 -5.29
CA LEU A 671 -12.59 15.59 -6.05
C LEU A 671 -13.38 14.48 -6.77
N GLY A 672 -14.72 14.53 -6.74
CA GLY A 672 -15.56 13.53 -7.39
C GLY A 672 -17.03 13.95 -7.47
N SER A 673 -17.76 13.28 -8.37
CA SER A 673 -19.14 13.62 -8.73
C SER A 673 -20.17 13.07 -7.75
N ALA A 674 -20.03 11.83 -7.27
CA ALA A 674 -21.00 11.17 -6.40
C ALA A 674 -20.41 10.78 -5.04
N GLY A 675 -21.28 10.46 -4.07
CA GLY A 675 -20.94 9.89 -2.76
C GLY A 675 -20.38 8.45 -2.84
N ASN A 676 -19.58 8.14 -3.86
CA ASN A 676 -19.04 6.80 -4.03
C ASN A 676 -17.84 6.58 -3.08
N ILE A 677 -18.08 5.84 -2.01
CA ILE A 677 -17.06 5.50 -1.00
C ILE A 677 -15.87 4.75 -1.65
N ALA A 678 -16.12 3.90 -2.65
CA ALA A 678 -15.09 3.12 -3.32
C ALA A 678 -14.06 3.98 -4.07
N THR A 679 -14.43 5.20 -4.47
CA THR A 679 -13.56 6.17 -5.15
C THR A 679 -13.14 7.31 -4.23
N GLY A 680 -13.18 7.10 -2.90
CA GLY A 680 -12.70 8.08 -1.93
C GLY A 680 -13.78 8.92 -1.24
N GLY A 681 -15.06 8.62 -1.49
CA GLY A 681 -16.18 9.22 -0.75
C GLY A 681 -16.14 8.88 0.75
N GLU A 682 -16.94 9.61 1.52
CA GLU A 682 -17.01 9.49 2.98
C GLU A 682 -18.30 8.78 3.40
N SER A 683 -18.21 7.92 4.42
CA SER A 683 -19.36 7.26 5.05
C SER A 683 -19.56 7.78 6.47
N ILE A 684 -20.69 8.44 6.73
CA ILE A 684 -21.03 8.98 8.05
C ILE A 684 -22.34 8.37 8.50
N GLU A 685 -22.37 7.73 9.66
CA GLU A 685 -23.60 7.15 10.20
C GLU A 685 -24.47 8.22 10.88
N VAL A 686 -25.74 8.25 10.51
CA VAL A 686 -26.72 9.30 10.85
C VAL A 686 -28.09 8.73 11.29
N LEU A 687 -28.21 7.43 11.61
CA LEU A 687 -29.52 6.81 11.89
C LEU A 687 -30.25 7.49 13.05
N ASP A 688 -29.54 7.78 14.14
CA ASP A 688 -30.16 8.26 15.39
C ASP A 688 -30.77 9.68 15.26
N GLU A 689 -30.38 10.44 14.24
CA GLU A 689 -30.90 11.78 13.93
C GLU A 689 -31.78 11.80 12.66
N THR A 690 -31.93 10.67 11.97
CA THR A 690 -32.72 10.59 10.75
C THR A 690 -34.21 10.72 11.05
N HIS A 691 -34.89 11.61 10.35
CA HIS A 691 -36.32 11.84 10.51
C HIS A 691 -37.12 10.55 10.20
N PRO A 692 -38.10 10.16 11.05
CA PRO A 692 -38.82 8.89 10.91
C PRO A 692 -39.49 8.68 9.54
N SER A 693 -40.01 9.74 8.90
CA SER A 693 -40.64 9.64 7.58
C SER A 693 -39.70 9.11 6.50
N LEU A 694 -38.39 9.41 6.59
CA LEU A 694 -37.39 8.89 5.66
C LEU A 694 -37.12 7.39 5.90
N LEU A 695 -37.17 6.95 7.17
CA LEU A 695 -37.07 5.53 7.53
C LEU A 695 -38.27 4.75 6.99
N ASP A 696 -39.49 5.29 7.16
CA ASP A 696 -40.73 4.71 6.63
C ASP A 696 -40.71 4.61 5.11
N LEU A 697 -40.17 5.63 4.42
CA LEU A 697 -39.98 5.59 2.97
C LEU A 697 -39.09 4.43 2.53
N ALA A 698 -37.96 4.22 3.20
CA ALA A 698 -37.06 3.11 2.89
C ALA A 698 -37.73 1.74 3.11
N VAL A 699 -38.47 1.58 4.21
CA VAL A 699 -39.23 0.35 4.47
C VAL A 699 -40.28 0.10 3.39
N ARG A 700 -41.05 1.14 2.99
CA ARG A 700 -42.01 1.03 1.88
C ARG A 700 -41.34 0.65 0.56
N ALA A 701 -40.18 1.22 0.26
CA ALA A 701 -39.42 0.91 -0.95
C ALA A 701 -39.00 -0.58 -1.01
N VAL A 702 -38.61 -1.16 0.12
CA VAL A 702 -38.29 -2.60 0.19
C VAL A 702 -39.54 -3.45 0.04
N HIS A 703 -40.63 -3.10 0.73
CA HIS A 703 -41.89 -3.84 0.65
C HIS A 703 -42.55 -3.80 -0.74
N ALA A 704 -42.26 -2.77 -1.55
CA ALA A 704 -42.74 -2.68 -2.92
C ALA A 704 -42.21 -3.82 -3.82
N VAL A 705 -41.11 -4.48 -3.46
CA VAL A 705 -40.52 -5.60 -4.21
C VAL A 705 -40.76 -6.92 -3.48
N PRO A 706 -41.69 -7.78 -3.94
CA PRO A 706 -41.95 -9.06 -3.30
C PRO A 706 -40.70 -9.97 -3.27
N GLY A 707 -40.48 -10.63 -2.13
CA GLY A 707 -39.33 -11.53 -1.95
C GLY A 707 -38.00 -10.82 -1.64
N LEU A 708 -38.04 -9.55 -1.24
CA LEU A 708 -36.88 -8.77 -0.81
C LEU A 708 -36.92 -8.56 0.71
N ASP A 709 -36.28 -9.45 1.46
CA ASP A 709 -36.32 -9.41 2.93
C ASP A 709 -35.39 -8.35 3.57
N HIS A 710 -34.29 -8.04 2.89
CA HIS A 710 -33.40 -6.95 3.23
C HIS A 710 -32.86 -6.32 1.96
N ALA A 711 -32.59 -5.02 2.01
CA ALA A 711 -32.01 -4.28 0.91
C ALA A 711 -31.36 -2.99 1.37
N GLY A 712 -30.42 -2.51 0.57
CA GLY A 712 -29.93 -1.14 0.68
C GLY A 712 -30.77 -0.23 -0.20
N VAL A 713 -31.32 0.83 0.37
CA VAL A 713 -32.08 1.86 -0.33
C VAL A 713 -31.19 3.10 -0.44
N ASP A 714 -30.89 3.53 -1.66
CA ASP A 714 -30.20 4.80 -1.89
C ASP A 714 -31.24 5.90 -2.13
N VAL A 715 -31.17 6.96 -1.33
CA VAL A 715 -32.14 8.06 -1.33
C VAL A 715 -31.41 9.38 -1.40
N MET A 716 -31.87 10.27 -2.29
CA MET A 716 -31.52 11.69 -2.27
C MET A 716 -32.54 12.42 -1.42
N ALA A 717 -32.10 13.07 -0.34
CA ALA A 717 -32.98 13.73 0.63
C ALA A 717 -32.22 14.73 1.52
N ASP A 718 -32.90 15.27 2.52
CA ASP A 718 -32.34 15.82 3.75
C ASP A 718 -32.81 14.92 4.91
N HIS A 719 -31.86 14.25 5.57
CA HIS A 719 -32.19 13.31 6.65
C HIS A 719 -32.77 13.97 7.90
N LEU A 720 -32.62 15.29 8.06
CA LEU A 720 -33.12 16.03 9.23
C LEU A 720 -34.55 16.54 9.06
N ALA A 721 -35.06 16.59 7.82
CA ALA A 721 -36.35 17.18 7.49
C ALA A 721 -37.43 16.12 7.19
N GLY A 722 -38.70 16.48 7.37
CA GLY A 722 -39.83 15.66 6.96
C GLY A 722 -39.92 15.55 5.43
N LEU A 723 -40.49 14.46 4.92
CA LEU A 723 -40.65 14.26 3.46
C LEU A 723 -41.51 15.33 2.79
N ASP A 724 -42.38 16.00 3.54
CA ASP A 724 -43.25 17.07 3.02
C ASP A 724 -42.51 18.42 2.92
N ASP A 725 -41.34 18.54 3.56
CA ASP A 725 -40.59 19.79 3.69
C ASP A 725 -39.51 19.97 2.60
N HIS A 726 -39.17 18.90 1.86
CA HIS A 726 -38.11 18.92 0.86
C HIS A 726 -38.31 17.85 -0.22
N ALA A 727 -37.58 17.97 -1.33
CA ALA A 727 -37.58 16.92 -2.35
C ALA A 727 -36.80 15.69 -1.88
N ALA A 728 -37.45 14.53 -1.87
CA ALA A 728 -36.84 13.25 -1.54
C ALA A 728 -37.21 12.18 -2.56
N ALA A 729 -36.25 11.36 -2.99
CA ALA A 729 -36.52 10.29 -3.94
C ALA A 729 -35.57 9.09 -3.78
N VAL A 730 -36.11 7.89 -3.93
CA VAL A 730 -35.32 6.65 -4.03
C VAL A 730 -34.67 6.59 -5.41
N ILE A 731 -33.33 6.52 -5.43
CA ILE A 731 -32.53 6.51 -6.66
C ILE A 731 -32.15 5.09 -7.08
N GLU A 732 -31.92 4.21 -6.10
CA GLU A 732 -31.51 2.82 -6.32
C GLU A 732 -31.98 1.92 -5.17
N LEU A 733 -32.31 0.67 -5.50
CA LEU A 733 -32.62 -0.38 -4.55
C LEU A 733 -31.69 -1.56 -4.77
N ASN A 734 -30.96 -1.98 -3.74
CA ASN A 734 -29.88 -2.95 -3.83
C ASN A 734 -30.21 -4.21 -3.02
N ALA A 735 -30.51 -5.32 -3.71
CA ALA A 735 -30.77 -6.62 -3.07
C ALA A 735 -29.52 -7.32 -2.51
N LYS A 736 -28.32 -6.83 -2.82
CA LYS A 736 -27.07 -7.29 -2.21
C LYS A 736 -26.30 -6.10 -1.66
N PRO A 737 -26.81 -5.44 -0.60
CA PRO A 737 -26.22 -4.21 -0.10
C PRO A 737 -24.81 -4.49 0.43
N ALA A 738 -23.87 -3.57 0.24
CA ALA A 738 -22.59 -3.69 0.92
C ALA A 738 -22.80 -3.41 2.42
N THR A 739 -22.28 -4.27 3.29
CA THR A 739 -22.47 -4.11 4.76
C THR A 739 -21.29 -3.45 5.45
N THR A 740 -20.11 -3.44 4.83
CA THR A 740 -18.86 -3.08 5.53
C THR A 740 -18.78 -1.63 5.95
N PHE A 741 -19.28 -0.66 5.18
CA PHE A 741 -19.29 0.74 5.62
C PHE A 741 -20.34 1.06 6.68
N HIS A 742 -21.30 0.16 6.95
CA HIS A 742 -22.22 0.27 8.10
C HIS A 742 -21.55 -0.21 9.39
N HIS A 743 -20.70 -1.25 9.31
CA HIS A 743 -19.86 -1.70 10.41
C HIS A 743 -18.70 -0.74 10.69
N PHE A 744 -18.13 -0.14 9.64
CA PHE A 744 -16.95 0.71 9.72
C PHE A 744 -17.18 2.08 9.07
N PRO A 745 -18.17 2.87 9.52
CA PRO A 745 -18.32 4.23 9.01
C PRO A 745 -17.10 5.07 9.40
N LEU A 746 -16.73 6.05 8.58
CA LEU A 746 -15.62 6.96 8.92
C LEU A 746 -15.93 7.76 10.18
N ALA A 747 -17.18 8.13 10.41
CA ALA A 747 -17.64 8.77 11.65
C ALA A 747 -19.10 8.40 11.96
N GLY A 748 -19.52 8.62 13.20
CA GLY A 748 -20.85 8.20 13.70
C GLY A 748 -20.86 6.78 14.26
N SER A 749 -22.00 6.35 14.77
CA SER A 749 -22.14 5.05 15.46
C SER A 749 -21.95 3.87 14.51
N ALA A 750 -20.97 3.00 14.77
CA ALA A 750 -20.81 1.73 14.05
C ALA A 750 -22.01 0.81 14.32
N ARG A 751 -22.55 0.16 13.28
CA ARG A 751 -23.73 -0.72 13.37
C ARG A 751 -23.38 -2.17 13.03
N ASP A 752 -23.70 -3.10 13.94
CA ASP A 752 -23.49 -4.54 13.74
C ASP A 752 -24.59 -5.17 12.86
N VAL A 753 -24.67 -4.70 11.61
CA VAL A 753 -25.73 -5.11 10.66
C VAL A 753 -25.65 -6.59 10.28
N SER A 754 -24.52 -7.25 10.54
CA SER A 754 -24.38 -8.70 10.33
C SER A 754 -25.19 -9.48 11.37
N SER A 755 -25.24 -9.00 12.61
CA SER A 755 -26.11 -9.58 13.65
C SER A 755 -27.59 -9.43 13.30
N ASP A 756 -28.00 -8.30 12.73
CA ASP A 756 -29.37 -8.09 12.27
C ASP A 756 -29.76 -9.08 11.15
N LEU A 757 -28.87 -9.27 10.16
CA LEU A 757 -29.10 -10.21 9.05
C LEU A 757 -29.21 -11.67 9.52
N VAL A 758 -28.34 -12.08 10.46
CA VAL A 758 -28.39 -13.44 11.02
C VAL A 758 -29.66 -13.61 11.85
N ALA A 759 -29.96 -12.68 12.74
CA ALA A 759 -31.17 -12.73 13.58
C ALA A 759 -32.44 -12.80 12.72
N ARG A 760 -32.52 -12.00 11.65
CA ARG A 760 -33.63 -12.05 10.70
C ARG A 760 -33.75 -13.39 10.00
N SER A 761 -32.63 -13.97 9.56
CA SER A 761 -32.63 -15.28 8.90
C SER A 761 -33.09 -16.40 9.83
N CYS A 762 -32.76 -16.33 11.12
CA CYS A 762 -33.24 -17.24 12.16
C CYS A 762 -34.76 -17.14 12.32
N VAL A 763 -35.29 -15.91 12.45
CA VAL A 763 -36.74 -15.68 12.56
C VAL A 763 -37.50 -16.24 11.35
N LEU A 764 -36.99 -16.01 10.14
CA LEU A 764 -37.59 -16.56 8.91
C LEU A 764 -37.54 -18.10 8.83
N ALA A 765 -36.51 -18.70 9.45
CA ALA A 765 -36.41 -20.14 9.58
C ALA A 765 -37.23 -20.71 10.75
N GLY A 766 -37.95 -19.86 11.50
CA GLY A 766 -38.85 -20.28 12.58
C GLY A 766 -38.14 -20.59 13.90
N ILE A 767 -36.91 -20.10 14.09
CA ILE A 767 -36.15 -20.29 15.35
C ILE A 767 -35.87 -18.96 16.03
N ASP A 768 -35.83 -18.98 17.37
CA ASP A 768 -35.30 -17.87 18.16
C ASP A 768 -33.80 -18.12 18.44
N PRO A 769 -32.89 -17.30 17.89
CA PRO A 769 -31.45 -17.46 18.11
C PRO A 769 -31.02 -17.07 19.55
N GLY A 770 -31.93 -16.61 20.39
CA GLY A 770 -31.63 -16.15 21.75
C GLY A 770 -30.71 -14.92 21.79
N PRO A 771 -30.27 -14.51 22.99
CA PRO A 771 -29.37 -13.39 23.16
C PRO A 771 -27.95 -13.72 22.68
N ALA A 772 -27.20 -12.69 22.30
CA ALA A 772 -25.78 -12.84 21.99
C ALA A 772 -24.99 -13.25 23.25
N ARG A 773 -24.06 -14.19 23.08
CA ARG A 773 -23.16 -14.68 24.11
C ARG A 773 -21.91 -13.79 24.18
N GLU A 774 -21.53 -13.39 25.39
CA GLU A 774 -20.31 -12.60 25.63
C GLU A 774 -19.03 -13.43 25.60
N ARG A 775 -19.15 -14.73 25.89
CA ARG A 775 -18.05 -15.70 25.83
C ARG A 775 -18.46 -16.90 24.99
N LEU A 776 -17.49 -17.47 24.30
CA LEU A 776 -17.68 -18.65 23.47
C LEU A 776 -16.70 -19.75 23.90
N ALA A 777 -17.19 -20.99 23.88
CA ALA A 777 -16.40 -22.21 23.98
C ALA A 777 -16.68 -23.02 22.70
N LEU A 778 -15.67 -23.16 21.84
CA LEU A 778 -15.83 -23.68 20.49
C LEU A 778 -14.85 -24.82 20.23
N ARG A 779 -15.30 -25.83 19.50
CA ARG A 779 -14.45 -26.80 18.81
C ARG A 779 -14.38 -26.40 17.33
N ILE A 780 -13.17 -26.24 16.81
CA ILE A 780 -12.89 -25.84 15.43
C ILE A 780 -12.15 -27.00 14.75
N ASP A 781 -12.81 -27.62 13.77
CA ASP A 781 -12.27 -28.69 12.94
C ASP A 781 -11.87 -28.14 11.57
N VAL A 782 -10.59 -28.32 11.21
CA VAL A 782 -9.97 -27.75 10.02
C VAL A 782 -9.49 -28.85 9.08
N GLU A 783 -9.99 -28.84 7.85
CA GLU A 783 -9.67 -29.82 6.81
C GLU A 783 -8.82 -29.20 5.69
N GLY A 784 -7.99 -30.03 5.06
CA GLY A 784 -7.12 -29.68 3.95
C GLY A 784 -5.65 -30.01 4.20
N ARG A 785 -4.73 -29.33 3.53
CA ARG A 785 -3.29 -29.44 3.77
C ARG A 785 -2.90 -28.59 4.98
N VAL A 786 -3.09 -29.13 6.19
CA VAL A 786 -2.90 -28.40 7.46
C VAL A 786 -1.91 -29.04 8.43
N GLN A 787 -1.43 -30.25 8.15
CA GLN A 787 -0.36 -30.89 8.93
C GLN A 787 1.01 -30.71 8.26
N LYS A 788 2.09 -30.71 9.07
CA LYS A 788 3.48 -30.55 8.62
C LYS A 788 3.74 -29.24 7.83
N VAL A 789 2.91 -28.21 8.06
CA VAL A 789 2.96 -26.89 7.40
C VAL A 789 2.98 -25.72 8.39
N GLY A 790 3.29 -26.00 9.66
CA GLY A 790 3.35 -24.99 10.73
C GLY A 790 1.99 -24.42 11.17
N TYR A 791 0.87 -25.05 10.77
CA TYR A 791 -0.48 -24.55 11.05
C TYR A 791 -0.77 -24.41 12.55
N ARG A 792 -0.45 -25.43 13.35
CA ARG A 792 -0.71 -25.42 14.80
C ARG A 792 0.03 -24.29 15.53
N GLN A 793 1.31 -24.09 15.22
CA GLN A 793 2.09 -23.00 15.79
C GLN A 793 1.56 -21.63 15.35
N TRP A 794 1.16 -21.49 14.09
CA TRP A 794 0.51 -20.28 13.60
C TRP A 794 -0.81 -19.99 14.35
N PHE A 795 -1.70 -20.96 14.48
CA PHE A 795 -2.97 -20.81 15.17
C PHE A 795 -2.79 -20.50 16.65
N ALA A 796 -1.87 -21.20 17.33
CA ALA A 796 -1.57 -20.95 18.72
C ALA A 796 -1.05 -19.53 18.95
N ARG A 797 -0.14 -19.01 18.11
CA ARG A 797 0.32 -17.60 18.22
C ARG A 797 -0.84 -16.61 18.10
N LEU A 798 -1.77 -16.89 17.18
CA LEU A 798 -2.97 -16.06 17.00
C LEU A 798 -3.83 -16.07 18.28
N ALA A 799 -4.03 -17.23 18.89
CA ALA A 799 -4.79 -17.36 20.13
C ALA A 799 -4.12 -16.63 21.31
N HIS A 800 -2.81 -16.81 21.49
CA HIS A 800 -2.04 -16.11 22.53
C HIS A 800 -2.13 -14.59 22.40
N SER A 801 -2.00 -14.06 21.18
CA SER A 801 -2.08 -12.60 20.94
C SER A 801 -3.44 -11.99 21.28
N ARG A 802 -4.48 -12.81 21.46
CA ARG A 802 -5.87 -12.40 21.74
C ARG A 802 -6.37 -12.87 23.10
N GLY A 803 -5.50 -13.43 23.94
CA GLY A 803 -5.90 -13.94 25.26
C GLY A 803 -6.94 -15.07 25.21
N VAL A 804 -6.99 -15.83 24.10
CA VAL A 804 -7.87 -17.00 23.98
C VAL A 804 -7.15 -18.24 24.49
N VAL A 805 -7.80 -19.01 25.35
CA VAL A 805 -7.27 -20.24 25.95
C VAL A 805 -7.78 -21.48 25.25
N GLY A 806 -7.10 -22.61 25.44
CA GLY A 806 -7.53 -23.91 24.93
C GLY A 806 -6.39 -24.74 24.34
N SER A 807 -6.66 -25.54 23.32
CA SER A 807 -5.65 -26.44 22.75
C SER A 807 -5.83 -26.66 21.25
N ILE A 808 -4.76 -27.09 20.57
CA ILE A 808 -4.80 -27.52 19.18
C ILE A 808 -3.98 -28.79 18.93
N HIS A 809 -4.56 -29.78 18.25
CA HIS A 809 -3.93 -31.06 17.96
C HIS A 809 -4.23 -31.57 16.55
N ASN A 810 -3.35 -32.44 16.05
CA ASN A 810 -3.56 -33.15 14.80
C ASN A 810 -4.59 -34.27 14.97
N ARG A 811 -5.22 -34.70 13.87
CA ARG A 811 -6.00 -35.94 13.79
C ARG A 811 -5.35 -36.94 12.85
N ALA A 812 -5.62 -38.23 13.06
CA ALA A 812 -5.15 -39.29 12.18
C ALA A 812 -5.65 -39.14 10.73
N SER A 813 -6.78 -38.46 10.52
CA SER A 813 -7.35 -38.13 9.21
C SER A 813 -6.53 -37.13 8.37
N GLY A 814 -5.49 -36.51 8.94
CA GLY A 814 -4.77 -35.40 8.30
C GLY A 814 -5.35 -34.01 8.60
N SER A 815 -6.49 -33.93 9.30
CA SER A 815 -7.11 -32.67 9.73
C SER A 815 -6.51 -32.17 11.06
N VAL A 816 -6.89 -30.96 11.48
CA VAL A 816 -6.51 -30.35 12.77
C VAL A 816 -7.77 -29.99 13.55
N THR A 817 -7.70 -30.09 14.88
CA THR A 817 -8.78 -29.66 15.78
C THR A 817 -8.23 -28.72 16.82
N ALA A 818 -8.93 -27.60 17.00
CA ALA A 818 -8.73 -26.70 18.10
C ALA A 818 -9.94 -26.67 19.03
N PHE A 819 -9.70 -26.57 20.32
CA PHE A 819 -10.70 -26.17 21.32
C PHE A 819 -10.31 -24.78 21.79
N VAL A 820 -11.24 -23.84 21.75
CA VAL A 820 -10.97 -22.43 22.06
C VAL A 820 -12.03 -21.88 23.01
N SER A 821 -11.61 -21.14 24.03
CA SER A 821 -12.52 -20.45 24.96
C SER A 821 -12.03 -19.04 25.26
N GLY A 822 -12.93 -18.07 25.20
CA GLY A 822 -12.56 -16.66 25.37
C GLY A 822 -13.72 -15.70 25.21
N ALA A 823 -13.40 -14.40 25.12
CA ALA A 823 -14.36 -13.39 24.71
C ALA A 823 -14.89 -13.72 23.32
N SER A 824 -16.17 -13.43 23.09
CA SER A 824 -16.87 -13.87 21.88
C SER A 824 -16.28 -13.29 20.59
N ASP A 825 -15.85 -12.04 20.61
CA ASP A 825 -15.19 -11.40 19.46
C ASP A 825 -13.86 -12.07 19.12
N ASP A 826 -13.02 -12.36 20.12
CA ASP A 826 -11.72 -13.01 19.91
C ASP A 826 -11.84 -14.47 19.48
N ALA A 827 -12.74 -15.24 20.11
CA ALA A 827 -12.95 -16.65 19.80
C ALA A 827 -13.57 -16.84 18.40
N SER A 828 -14.54 -16.00 18.01
CA SER A 828 -15.13 -16.03 16.67
C SER A 828 -14.16 -15.53 15.58
N LEU A 829 -13.30 -14.57 15.93
CA LEU A 829 -12.22 -14.11 15.07
C LEU A 829 -11.23 -15.24 14.78
N LEU A 830 -10.84 -16.03 15.79
CA LEU A 830 -10.02 -17.24 15.59
C LEU A 830 -10.69 -18.27 14.70
N ALA A 831 -11.98 -18.53 14.91
CA ALA A 831 -12.75 -19.44 14.05
C ALA A 831 -12.72 -18.97 12.58
N SER A 832 -12.93 -17.66 12.36
CA SER A 832 -12.84 -17.06 11.03
C SER A 832 -11.42 -17.12 10.43
N CYS A 833 -10.39 -16.88 11.24
CA CYS A 833 -8.99 -16.95 10.81
C CYS A 833 -8.58 -18.38 10.44
N ALA A 834 -9.16 -19.41 11.05
CA ALA A 834 -8.86 -20.81 10.74
C ALA A 834 -8.99 -21.11 9.23
N MET A 835 -9.92 -20.45 8.53
CA MET A 835 -10.12 -20.56 7.08
C MET A 835 -9.02 -19.88 6.24
N MET A 836 -8.26 -18.94 6.81
CA MET A 836 -7.15 -18.27 6.13
C MET A 836 -5.90 -19.15 6.11
N GLY A 837 -5.58 -19.77 7.26
CA GLY A 837 -4.49 -20.72 7.44
C GLY A 837 -3.08 -20.10 7.45
N SER A 838 -2.07 -20.93 7.73
CA SER A 838 -0.65 -20.56 7.63
C SER A 838 -0.16 -20.49 6.17
N GLN A 839 0.99 -19.87 5.93
CA GLN A 839 1.58 -19.64 4.60
C GLN A 839 1.66 -20.91 3.72
N ARG A 840 2.00 -22.06 4.31
CA ARG A 840 2.16 -23.33 3.59
C ARG A 840 0.90 -24.21 3.61
N SER A 841 -0.14 -23.75 4.28
CA SER A 841 -1.38 -24.50 4.40
C SER A 841 -2.33 -24.22 3.24
N ARG A 842 -3.20 -25.18 2.96
CA ARG A 842 -4.39 -24.97 2.13
C ARG A 842 -5.58 -25.51 2.91
N VAL A 843 -6.45 -24.61 3.35
CA VAL A 843 -7.65 -24.95 4.11
C VAL A 843 -8.80 -25.09 3.11
N ASP A 844 -9.41 -26.27 3.11
CA ASP A 844 -10.50 -26.60 2.19
C ASP A 844 -11.86 -26.41 2.89
N ARG A 845 -11.94 -26.65 4.20
CA ARG A 845 -13.17 -26.52 5.01
C ARG A 845 -12.84 -26.24 6.48
N VAL A 846 -13.70 -25.46 7.15
CA VAL A 846 -13.68 -25.29 8.61
C VAL A 846 -15.08 -25.54 9.16
N THR A 847 -15.19 -26.35 10.20
CA THR A 847 -16.43 -26.60 10.96
C THR A 847 -16.22 -26.13 12.39
N THR A 848 -17.10 -25.26 12.89
CA THR A 848 -17.03 -24.68 14.23
C THR A 848 -18.30 -25.05 14.98
N THR A 849 -18.16 -25.74 16.11
CA THR A 849 -19.30 -26.17 16.95
C THR A 849 -19.16 -25.67 18.38
N HIS A 850 -20.27 -25.31 19.01
CA HIS A 850 -20.29 -25.00 20.43
C HIS A 850 -20.01 -26.24 21.29
N VAL A 851 -19.25 -26.05 22.36
CA VAL A 851 -18.98 -27.09 23.37
C VAL A 851 -19.24 -26.54 24.77
N THR A 852 -19.52 -27.43 25.72
CA THR A 852 -19.87 -27.04 27.09
C THR A 852 -18.66 -26.57 27.91
N ASP A 853 -17.47 -27.13 27.67
CA ASP A 853 -16.23 -26.74 28.36
C ASP A 853 -15.00 -26.91 27.46
N VAL A 854 -14.02 -26.03 27.65
CA VAL A 854 -12.65 -26.18 27.14
C VAL A 854 -11.77 -26.29 28.38
N HIS A 855 -10.94 -27.34 28.47
CA HIS A 855 -10.09 -27.59 29.64
C HIS A 855 -9.31 -26.32 30.01
N PRO A 856 -9.49 -25.77 31.22
CA PRO A 856 -9.02 -24.45 31.59
C PRO A 856 -7.58 -24.57 32.08
N ASP A 857 -6.64 -24.75 31.17
CA ASP A 857 -5.30 -24.25 31.43
C ASP A 857 -5.33 -22.74 31.09
N ASP A 858 -4.70 -21.89 31.90
CA ASP A 858 -4.60 -20.42 31.67
C ASP A 858 -3.78 -20.06 30.39
N ARG A 859 -3.58 -21.01 29.48
CA ARG A 859 -2.75 -20.90 28.28
C ARG A 859 -3.33 -21.67 27.11
N PHE A 860 -2.82 -21.37 25.92
CA PHE A 860 -3.17 -22.09 24.70
C PHE A 860 -2.11 -23.14 24.37
N GLU A 861 -2.47 -24.43 24.34
CA GLU A 861 -1.50 -25.52 24.17
C GLU A 861 -1.45 -26.10 22.76
N VAL A 862 -0.24 -26.39 22.27
CA VAL A 862 -0.03 -27.20 21.07
C VAL A 862 0.30 -28.62 21.51
N SER A 863 -0.69 -29.51 21.48
CA SER A 863 -0.53 -30.89 21.93
C SER A 863 -0.23 -31.84 20.76
N GLU A 864 0.64 -32.81 21.01
CA GLU A 864 0.81 -33.97 20.12
C GLU A 864 -0.19 -35.05 20.48
N VAL A 865 -0.70 -35.76 19.48
CA VAL A 865 -1.53 -36.94 19.73
C VAL A 865 -0.63 -37.92 20.49
N ARG A 866 -0.97 -38.25 21.75
CA ARG A 866 -0.45 -39.47 22.37
C ARG A 866 -0.96 -40.62 21.50
N ALA A 867 -0.01 -41.28 20.83
CA ALA A 867 -0.26 -42.43 19.96
C ALA A 867 -1.01 -43.54 20.69
#